data_AF-A0A259MVJ6-F1
#
_entry.id   AF-A0A259MVJ6-F1
#
_cell.length_a   1.000
_cell.length_b   1.000
_cell.length_c   1.000
_cell.angle_alpha   90.00
_cell.angle_beta   90.00
_cell.angle_gamma   90.00
#
_symmetry.space_group_name_H-M   'P 1'
#
loop_
_entity.id
_entity.type
_entity.pdbx_description
1 polymer ?
#
loop_
_entity_poly.entity_id
_entity_poly.type
_entity_poly.pdbx_seq_one_letter_code
_entity_poly.pdbx_strand_id
1 'polypeptide(L)'
;MATPVSNSTFLQANSEGLLPESTVETSTLDQIKEAFRADHVDDGSNASLIIAVVLNRATDASSILDGSWGERQAAIQQADFWSQYGADTTTYDTVKTELVNRGAEVLDTGGYISTAESRTIWVKVDNTAFQSIFGQQLHVLRDGDDKKIATVWAGSLTLPDNIATDVGGFWVDQNVAAVPVQVGGSGVVLEEGQQGTANYDYGQDKYGVTGTPMAIADYYNYPLNAKDLQTVIETPNIGLVEPQLDDATYELLLRELNAYRTDILKIAPLTRDELLRTVDTDGKGYTQSEMTLDVSIVSGAAPTSDMIFYSKLKGDATTFAATQQAIWDEVNKPVALTSSFSDMVRYAADSPFAWAYEQLMQDAALRNVTIAMSAGDGGSGQEYANGVTNGRDTHLSSWSLVVSATSLSPINTAVLDSSIATLVNNALNLDPGTLFGLAQSGLKVLPTQLPSLALMQPLAGVAALTEAIWNQYVITNGQMGLQDYSSNYSGSGGVDATQAIPQYQIDFGLMPVNVSNGKTGRGIPDVAALGGGSMFYYVLYYLQGDPLYSANAGTSSATPMWASLTAQMDAIFHDIGLPNLGFYNDILYQAAAISPGAFNDVTLGDNISSYFIADKDTPYAIYDQALDEYIVPTGLGYQSGEGYDLTTGLGTPDGLLLTRALANIANHELYGVDAPVLSSHDTVSGTLDADQTLLVQSTLANGASVAVNGVGAQFQFGGSSSIAWDARLAEKVMQADFSPDLVRLLDGAPQAMPGSMQVAAGQSMGMSFNNSQASLYQANNTNDYGFLTWGSSSGGVTVARPVLVAETPLGQDDVSAVVRIRQNGVYDQHLTLYRVDDLSGHIGGLAPGDAGYAAAAAGRAYSVVGGGTVINGPGYGQFSQTQITDVDHGDIIAFSLTSHGQTYWGFSAGNEVVNGQPVTHLWSYGAGTFGFEDTYGGGDRDFNDLLVQLDLMSPAGSGLLV
;
A
#
# COMPACT_ATOMS: atom_id res chain seq x y z
N MET A 1 -27.03 39.75 -5.80
CA MET A 1 -26.97 38.79 -6.92
C MET A 1 -26.26 37.55 -6.37
N ALA A 2 -26.62 36.37 -6.86
CA ALA A 2 -26.06 35.11 -6.36
C ALA A 2 -25.73 34.17 -7.53
N THR A 3 -24.59 33.51 -7.44
CA THR A 3 -24.08 32.54 -8.42
C THR A 3 -24.50 31.13 -8.01
N PRO A 4 -25.14 30.33 -8.88
CA PRO A 4 -25.44 28.93 -8.60
C PRO A 4 -24.18 28.08 -8.39
N VAL A 5 -24.22 27.14 -7.45
CA VAL A 5 -23.18 26.13 -7.23
C VAL A 5 -23.69 24.81 -7.78
N SER A 6 -23.01 24.25 -8.77
CA SER A 6 -23.34 22.94 -9.34
C SER A 6 -23.15 21.82 -8.31
N ASN A 7 -23.92 20.74 -8.45
CA ASN A 7 -23.77 19.51 -7.66
C ASN A 7 -23.77 19.70 -6.13
N SER A 8 -24.58 20.65 -5.64
CA SER A 8 -24.56 21.12 -4.25
C SER A 8 -25.83 20.80 -3.46
N THR A 9 -26.66 19.86 -3.92
CA THR A 9 -27.85 19.45 -3.16
C THR A 9 -27.47 18.62 -1.92
N PHE A 10 -28.37 18.48 -0.94
CA PHE A 10 -28.11 17.68 0.25
C PHE A 10 -27.90 16.19 -0.08
N LEU A 11 -28.65 15.65 -1.05
CA LEU A 11 -28.46 14.26 -1.50
C LEU A 11 -27.11 14.09 -2.23
N GLN A 12 -26.66 15.05 -3.03
CA GLN A 12 -25.33 15.02 -3.63
C GLN A 12 -24.19 15.10 -2.61
N ALA A 13 -24.46 15.58 -1.40
CA ALA A 13 -23.48 15.57 -0.32
C ALA A 13 -23.44 14.22 0.44
N ASN A 14 -24.52 13.42 0.45
CA ASN A 14 -24.70 12.34 1.43
C ASN A 14 -25.34 11.03 0.91
N SER A 15 -25.46 10.82 -0.41
CA SER A 15 -26.19 9.65 -0.95
C SER A 15 -25.65 9.04 -2.23
N GLU A 16 -24.46 9.44 -2.69
CA GLU A 16 -23.84 8.88 -3.89
C GLU A 16 -23.73 7.34 -3.81
N GLY A 17 -24.12 6.65 -4.88
CA GLY A 17 -24.12 5.18 -4.94
C GLY A 17 -25.15 4.46 -4.06
N LEU A 18 -25.84 5.15 -3.15
CA LEU A 18 -26.85 4.56 -2.27
C LEU A 18 -28.27 4.66 -2.82
N LEU A 19 -28.53 5.65 -3.67
CA LEU A 19 -29.82 5.95 -4.28
C LEU A 19 -29.70 6.00 -5.82
N PRO A 20 -30.83 5.88 -6.57
CA PRO A 20 -30.83 6.13 -8.00
C PRO A 20 -30.39 7.57 -8.34
N GLU A 21 -29.53 7.72 -9.35
CA GLU A 21 -28.96 9.01 -9.79
C GLU A 21 -30.02 10.11 -9.98
N SER A 22 -31.16 9.78 -10.59
CA SER A 22 -32.27 10.72 -10.80
C SER A 22 -32.87 11.29 -9.51
N THR A 23 -32.80 10.54 -8.40
CA THR A 23 -33.27 10.99 -7.08
C THR A 23 -32.27 11.95 -6.46
N VAL A 24 -30.98 11.66 -6.61
CA VAL A 24 -29.86 12.45 -6.08
C VAL A 24 -29.84 13.85 -6.72
N GLU A 25 -30.09 13.97 -8.01
CA GLU A 25 -30.05 15.26 -8.73
C GLU A 25 -31.16 16.25 -8.33
N THR A 26 -32.39 15.78 -8.09
CA THR A 26 -33.54 16.68 -7.86
C THR A 26 -33.70 17.11 -6.39
N SER A 27 -33.31 16.24 -5.44
CA SER A 27 -33.19 16.51 -4.00
C SER A 27 -34.29 17.41 -3.38
N THR A 28 -35.56 17.08 -3.60
CA THR A 28 -36.69 17.76 -2.94
C THR A 28 -36.79 17.34 -1.46
N LEU A 29 -37.51 18.12 -0.64
CA LEU A 29 -37.68 17.80 0.77
C LEU A 29 -38.37 16.45 1.01
N ASP A 30 -39.35 16.09 0.17
CA ASP A 30 -40.03 14.80 0.26
C ASP A 30 -39.07 13.64 -0.10
N GLN A 31 -38.23 13.81 -1.12
CA GLN A 31 -37.21 12.82 -1.50
C GLN A 31 -36.15 12.66 -0.40
N ILE A 32 -35.71 13.77 0.21
CA ILE A 32 -34.77 13.73 1.35
C ILE A 32 -35.42 13.00 2.53
N LYS A 33 -36.69 13.31 2.85
CA LYS A 33 -37.42 12.65 3.93
C LYS A 33 -37.50 11.13 3.71
N GLU A 34 -37.81 10.72 2.48
CA GLU A 34 -37.88 9.30 2.10
C GLU A 34 -36.50 8.61 2.16
N ALA A 35 -35.47 9.24 1.58
CA ALA A 35 -34.10 8.72 1.55
C ALA A 35 -33.51 8.46 2.94
N PHE A 36 -33.90 9.24 3.95
CA PHE A 36 -33.42 9.10 5.33
C PHE A 36 -34.44 8.43 6.26
N ARG A 37 -35.53 7.87 5.70
CA ARG A 37 -36.64 7.25 6.43
C ARG A 37 -37.18 8.10 7.60
N ALA A 38 -37.26 9.42 7.38
CA ALA A 38 -37.78 10.35 8.38
C ALA A 38 -39.32 10.34 8.38
N ASP A 39 -39.93 10.49 9.56
CA ASP A 39 -41.38 10.51 9.73
C ASP A 39 -41.97 11.88 9.36
N HIS A 40 -41.32 12.95 9.85
CA HIS A 40 -41.67 14.34 9.54
C HIS A 40 -40.44 15.23 9.42
N VAL A 41 -40.68 16.43 8.89
CA VAL A 41 -39.67 17.47 8.68
C VAL A 41 -40.14 18.76 9.32
N ASP A 42 -39.33 19.30 10.23
CA ASP A 42 -39.59 20.57 10.89
C ASP A 42 -39.06 21.74 10.05
N ASP A 43 -39.64 22.93 10.28
CA ASP A 43 -39.01 24.17 9.83
C ASP A 43 -37.66 24.38 10.54
N GLY A 44 -36.70 24.97 9.82
CA GLY A 44 -35.35 25.18 10.36
C GLY A 44 -35.22 26.35 11.32
N SER A 45 -36.28 26.87 11.94
CA SER A 45 -36.21 28.10 12.74
C SER A 45 -35.16 28.07 13.86
N ASN A 46 -34.85 26.88 14.40
CA ASN A 46 -33.78 26.65 15.39
C ASN A 46 -32.64 25.76 14.86
N ALA A 47 -32.56 25.53 13.54
CA ALA A 47 -31.54 24.69 12.93
C ALA A 47 -30.21 25.44 12.77
N SER A 48 -29.10 24.71 12.90
CA SER A 48 -27.77 25.21 12.54
C SER A 48 -26.90 24.09 11.97
N LEU A 49 -25.90 24.48 11.19
CA LEU A 49 -24.85 23.62 10.65
C LEU A 49 -23.47 24.23 10.93
N ILE A 50 -22.45 23.38 10.98
CA ILE A 50 -21.06 23.79 10.87
C ILE A 50 -20.56 23.40 9.49
N ILE A 51 -19.94 24.36 8.80
CA ILE A 51 -19.51 24.22 7.41
C ILE A 51 -18.08 24.74 7.29
N ALA A 52 -17.18 23.93 6.73
CA ALA A 52 -15.91 24.41 6.21
C ALA A 52 -16.15 25.06 4.86
N VAL A 53 -15.85 26.34 4.73
CA VAL A 53 -15.78 27.02 3.43
C VAL A 53 -14.32 26.94 2.96
N VAL A 54 -14.05 26.19 1.90
CA VAL A 54 -12.69 25.91 1.41
C VAL A 54 -12.40 26.74 0.17
N LEU A 55 -11.36 27.56 0.25
CA LEU A 55 -10.97 28.50 -0.80
C LEU A 55 -10.00 27.86 -1.79
N ASN A 56 -9.98 28.43 -3.00
CA ASN A 56 -8.97 28.12 -4.01
C ASN A 56 -7.56 28.49 -3.50
N ARG A 57 -6.54 27.73 -3.94
CA ARG A 57 -5.14 28.10 -3.71
C ARG A 57 -4.80 29.39 -4.45
N ALA A 58 -3.88 30.18 -3.91
CA ALA A 58 -3.36 31.37 -4.59
C ALA A 58 -2.58 30.99 -5.87
N THR A 59 -1.91 29.82 -5.83
CA THR A 59 -1.19 29.23 -6.95
C THR A 59 -1.62 27.78 -7.13
N ASP A 60 -1.82 27.35 -8.37
CA ASP A 60 -2.09 25.96 -8.72
C ASP A 60 -0.90 25.06 -8.33
N ALA A 61 -1.18 23.96 -7.64
CA ALA A 61 -0.17 23.03 -7.14
C ALA A 61 0.01 21.80 -8.06
N SER A 62 -0.71 21.71 -9.18
CA SER A 62 -0.71 20.51 -10.03
C SER A 62 0.69 20.10 -10.48
N SER A 63 1.55 21.03 -10.89
CA SER A 63 2.92 20.70 -11.33
C SER A 63 3.81 20.12 -10.23
N ILE A 64 3.49 20.41 -8.97
CA ILE A 64 4.17 19.80 -7.83
C ILE A 64 3.53 18.43 -7.58
N LEU A 65 2.22 18.38 -7.43
CA LEU A 65 1.48 17.15 -7.12
C LEU A 65 1.69 16.03 -8.16
N ASP A 66 1.80 16.39 -9.45
CA ASP A 66 2.02 15.49 -10.58
C ASP A 66 3.51 15.18 -10.84
N GLY A 67 4.43 15.85 -10.14
CA GLY A 67 5.87 15.60 -10.25
C GLY A 67 6.30 14.33 -9.50
N SER A 68 7.55 13.92 -9.70
CA SER A 68 8.11 12.77 -8.96
C SER A 68 8.09 13.01 -7.45
N TRP A 69 8.26 11.94 -6.66
CA TRP A 69 8.38 12.10 -5.22
C TRP A 69 9.54 13.03 -4.84
N GLY A 70 10.71 12.90 -5.47
CA GLY A 70 11.89 13.75 -5.26
C GLY A 70 11.64 15.22 -5.65
N GLU A 71 10.96 15.47 -6.76
CA GLU A 71 10.56 16.84 -7.16
C GLU A 71 9.61 17.47 -6.14
N ARG A 72 8.67 16.69 -5.60
CA ARG A 72 7.76 17.13 -4.53
C ARG A 72 8.50 17.41 -3.23
N GLN A 73 9.40 16.51 -2.81
CA GLN A 73 10.24 16.72 -1.63
C GLN A 73 11.08 17.98 -1.78
N ALA A 74 11.67 18.23 -2.95
CA ALA A 74 12.42 19.46 -3.20
C ALA A 74 11.52 20.72 -3.14
N ALA A 75 10.28 20.64 -3.62
CA ALA A 75 9.34 21.76 -3.62
C ALA A 75 8.85 22.15 -2.22
N ILE A 76 8.46 21.18 -1.39
CA ILE A 76 7.87 21.44 -0.06
C ILE A 76 8.88 21.99 0.96
N GLN A 77 10.19 21.85 0.70
CA GLN A 77 11.25 22.41 1.56
C GLN A 77 11.50 23.91 1.32
N GLN A 78 10.82 24.53 0.34
CA GLN A 78 10.99 25.95 0.05
C GLN A 78 10.43 26.84 1.17
N ALA A 79 11.17 27.90 1.52
CA ALA A 79 10.68 28.91 2.45
C ALA A 79 9.41 29.58 1.92
N ASP A 80 8.48 29.93 2.81
CA ASP A 80 7.21 30.57 2.49
C ASP A 80 6.28 29.77 1.56
N PHE A 81 6.44 28.43 1.45
CA PHE A 81 5.62 27.56 0.60
C PHE A 81 4.11 27.84 0.70
N TRP A 82 3.59 27.94 1.93
CA TRP A 82 2.16 28.16 2.18
C TRP A 82 1.65 29.56 1.86
N SER A 83 2.54 30.55 1.67
CA SER A 83 2.13 31.84 1.11
C SER A 83 1.75 31.75 -0.37
N GLN A 84 2.26 30.73 -1.08
CA GLN A 84 1.99 30.50 -2.50
C GLN A 84 0.87 29.47 -2.71
N TYR A 85 0.87 28.41 -1.92
CA TYR A 85 -0.04 27.26 -2.09
C TYR A 85 -1.18 27.19 -1.06
N GLY A 86 -1.20 28.11 -0.08
CA GLY A 86 -2.40 28.44 0.69
C GLY A 86 -3.33 29.37 -0.09
N ALA A 87 -4.32 29.97 0.58
CA ALA A 87 -5.20 30.97 0.00
C ALA A 87 -4.51 32.34 0.04
N ASP A 88 -4.79 33.18 -0.97
CA ASP A 88 -4.36 34.59 -0.92
C ASP A 88 -4.99 35.25 0.32
N THR A 89 -4.17 35.86 1.17
CA THR A 89 -4.62 36.37 2.48
C THR A 89 -5.68 37.47 2.33
N THR A 90 -5.58 38.31 1.29
CA THR A 90 -6.58 39.37 1.04
C THR A 90 -7.92 38.77 0.65
N THR A 91 -7.88 37.75 -0.19
CA THR A 91 -9.05 36.97 -0.63
C THR A 91 -9.68 36.25 0.55
N TYR A 92 -8.88 35.56 1.37
CA TYR A 92 -9.31 34.90 2.59
C TYR A 92 -10.05 35.85 3.55
N ASP A 93 -9.46 37.01 3.84
CA ASP A 93 -10.07 38.02 4.72
C ASP A 93 -11.36 38.60 4.13
N THR A 94 -11.42 38.75 2.80
CA THR A 94 -12.61 39.21 2.08
C THR A 94 -13.75 38.21 2.22
N VAL A 95 -13.49 36.91 1.98
CA VAL A 95 -14.49 35.85 2.12
C VAL A 95 -14.94 35.73 3.57
N LYS A 96 -14.01 35.71 4.53
CA LYS A 96 -14.32 35.67 5.97
C LYS A 96 -15.23 36.83 6.39
N THR A 97 -14.92 38.04 5.93
CA THR A 97 -15.73 39.24 6.22
C THR A 97 -17.13 39.15 5.61
N GLU A 98 -17.26 38.66 4.38
CA GLU A 98 -18.56 38.47 3.73
C GLU A 98 -19.43 37.46 4.47
N LEU A 99 -18.86 36.33 4.90
CA LEU A 99 -19.57 35.31 5.68
C LEU A 99 -20.10 35.89 7.00
N VAL A 100 -19.27 36.63 7.74
CA VAL A 100 -19.67 37.29 9.00
C VAL A 100 -20.75 38.35 8.77
N ASN A 101 -20.63 39.17 7.73
CA ASN A 101 -21.63 40.17 7.38
C ASN A 101 -23.01 39.56 7.06
N ARG A 102 -23.04 38.29 6.65
CA ARG A 102 -24.25 37.52 6.39
C ARG A 102 -24.75 36.72 7.58
N GLY A 103 -24.11 36.85 8.75
CA GLY A 103 -24.56 36.27 10.01
C GLY A 103 -23.88 34.96 10.41
N ALA A 104 -22.83 34.53 9.69
CA ALA A 104 -22.04 33.37 10.11
C ALA A 104 -21.18 33.68 11.35
N GLU A 105 -21.06 32.70 12.25
CA GLU A 105 -20.12 32.69 13.35
C GLU A 105 -18.85 31.94 12.91
N VAL A 106 -17.70 32.62 12.84
CA VAL A 106 -16.43 31.97 12.47
C VAL A 106 -15.88 31.17 13.66
N LEU A 107 -15.42 29.96 13.39
CA LEU A 107 -14.80 29.06 14.35
C LEU A 107 -13.30 28.96 14.07
N ASP A 108 -12.47 29.50 14.95
CA ASP A 108 -11.00 29.49 14.84
C ASP A 108 -10.31 29.02 16.14
N THR A 109 -11.09 28.38 17.03
CA THR A 109 -10.64 27.81 18.29
C THR A 109 -11.33 26.46 18.54
N GLY A 110 -10.84 25.68 19.50
CA GLY A 110 -11.45 24.40 19.89
C GLY A 110 -11.31 23.31 18.81
N GLY A 111 -10.21 23.32 18.07
CA GLY A 111 -9.87 22.31 17.05
C GLY A 111 -10.27 22.66 15.61
N TYR A 112 -11.11 23.68 15.39
CA TYR A 112 -11.40 24.17 14.04
C TYR A 112 -10.26 25.07 13.53
N ILE A 113 -9.61 24.68 12.43
CA ILE A 113 -8.48 25.43 11.86
C ILE A 113 -9.00 26.35 10.75
N SER A 114 -9.06 27.64 11.06
CA SER A 114 -9.50 28.67 10.13
C SER A 114 -8.37 29.64 9.78
N THR A 115 -7.51 29.25 8.83
CA THR A 115 -6.34 30.04 8.38
C THR A 115 -6.27 30.16 6.87
N ALA A 116 -5.56 31.19 6.38
CA ALA A 116 -5.29 31.33 4.95
C ALA A 116 -4.49 30.14 4.41
N GLU A 117 -3.54 29.61 5.19
CA GLU A 117 -2.69 28.49 4.77
C GLU A 117 -3.50 27.19 4.58
N SER A 118 -4.42 26.89 5.52
CA SER A 118 -5.37 25.77 5.43
C SER A 118 -6.52 26.01 4.45
N ARG A 119 -6.61 27.23 3.90
CA ARG A 119 -7.65 27.69 2.97
C ARG A 119 -9.07 27.56 3.50
N THR A 120 -9.23 27.24 4.77
CA THR A 120 -10.52 26.86 5.33
C THR A 120 -11.02 27.96 6.23
N ILE A 121 -12.31 28.29 6.10
CA ILE A 121 -13.03 29.13 7.05
C ILE A 121 -14.17 28.28 7.61
N TRP A 122 -13.98 27.76 8.82
CA TRP A 122 -15.06 27.09 9.53
C TRP A 122 -16.07 28.11 10.03
N VAL A 123 -17.34 27.87 9.71
CA VAL A 123 -18.44 28.70 10.15
C VAL A 123 -19.57 27.89 10.74
N LYS A 124 -20.14 28.37 11.84
CA LYS A 124 -21.46 27.97 12.28
C LYS A 124 -22.50 28.90 11.69
N VAL A 125 -23.51 28.33 11.05
CA VAL A 125 -24.58 29.06 10.37
C VAL A 125 -25.93 28.58 10.90
N ASP A 126 -26.76 29.51 11.35
CA ASP A 126 -28.18 29.25 11.60
C ASP A 126 -28.98 29.31 10.29
N ASN A 127 -30.29 29.04 10.34
CA ASN A 127 -31.13 29.09 9.14
C ASN A 127 -31.16 30.45 8.43
N THR A 128 -31.05 31.56 9.17
CA THR A 128 -31.05 32.90 8.56
C THR A 128 -29.73 33.16 7.84
N ALA A 129 -28.61 32.84 8.48
CA ALA A 129 -27.29 32.96 7.90
C ALA A 129 -27.12 32.02 6.68
N PHE A 130 -27.58 30.77 6.81
CA PHE A 130 -27.55 29.79 5.72
C PHE A 130 -28.34 30.27 4.51
N GLN A 131 -29.55 30.83 4.70
CA GLN A 131 -30.32 31.42 3.61
C GLN A 131 -29.64 32.64 2.99
N SER A 132 -29.00 33.48 3.80
CA SER A 132 -28.28 34.67 3.32
C SER A 132 -27.04 34.33 2.50
N ILE A 133 -26.32 33.26 2.87
CA ILE A 133 -25.07 32.84 2.23
C ILE A 133 -25.37 31.91 1.06
N PHE A 134 -26.15 30.86 1.29
CA PHE A 134 -26.33 29.75 0.36
C PHE A 134 -27.64 29.78 -0.44
N GLY A 135 -28.54 30.71 -0.14
CA GLY A 135 -29.80 30.90 -0.88
C GLY A 135 -30.87 29.84 -0.61
N GLN A 136 -30.59 28.84 0.24
CA GLN A 136 -31.54 27.80 0.65
C GLN A 136 -31.90 27.90 2.13
N GLN A 137 -32.98 27.24 2.55
CA GLN A 137 -33.37 27.17 3.96
C GLN A 137 -32.95 25.83 4.56
N LEU A 138 -32.63 25.86 5.85
CA LEU A 138 -32.42 24.66 6.64
C LEU A 138 -33.75 24.06 7.08
N HIS A 139 -33.74 22.75 7.24
CA HIS A 139 -34.82 21.91 7.76
C HIS A 139 -34.23 20.87 8.72
N VAL A 140 -35.07 20.30 9.59
CA VAL A 140 -34.66 19.24 10.51
C VAL A 140 -35.47 17.98 10.23
N LEU A 141 -34.80 16.90 9.86
CA LEU A 141 -35.40 15.59 9.74
C LEU A 141 -35.56 14.95 11.12
N ARG A 142 -36.71 14.31 11.36
CA ARG A 142 -36.98 13.61 12.62
C ARG A 142 -37.56 12.22 12.41
N ASP A 143 -37.24 11.34 13.36
CA ASP A 143 -37.86 10.02 13.48
C ASP A 143 -39.21 10.11 14.22
N GLY A 144 -39.91 8.98 14.33
CA GLY A 144 -41.21 8.87 14.99
C GLY A 144 -41.19 9.11 16.49
N ASP A 145 -40.00 9.12 17.10
CA ASP A 145 -39.75 9.50 18.50
C ASP A 145 -39.43 11.01 18.65
N ASP A 146 -39.50 11.78 17.55
CA ASP A 146 -39.16 13.20 17.48
C ASP A 146 -37.67 13.48 17.73
N LYS A 147 -36.78 12.51 17.54
CA LYS A 147 -35.33 12.70 17.61
C LYS A 147 -34.81 13.27 16.29
N LYS A 148 -33.84 14.17 16.37
CA LYS A 148 -33.16 14.73 15.19
C LYS A 148 -32.38 13.60 14.49
N ILE A 149 -32.66 13.41 13.19
CA ILE A 149 -31.85 12.59 12.29
C ILE A 149 -30.72 13.45 11.70
N ALA A 150 -31.08 14.56 11.04
CA ALA A 150 -30.13 15.45 10.36
C ALA A 150 -30.71 16.85 10.20
N THR A 151 -29.82 17.85 10.13
CA THR A 151 -30.13 19.16 9.56
C THR A 151 -29.85 19.11 8.05
N VAL A 152 -30.79 19.54 7.22
CA VAL A 152 -30.77 19.37 5.75
C VAL A 152 -31.19 20.63 5.01
N TRP A 153 -30.96 20.69 3.69
CA TRP A 153 -31.52 21.71 2.79
C TRP A 153 -32.06 21.04 1.51
N ALA A 154 -32.96 21.72 0.80
CA ALA A 154 -33.48 21.25 -0.49
C ALA A 154 -33.02 22.14 -1.64
N GLY A 155 -32.71 21.53 -2.79
CA GLY A 155 -32.22 22.23 -3.98
C GLY A 155 -30.74 22.63 -3.92
N SER A 156 -30.24 23.15 -5.03
CA SER A 156 -28.83 23.55 -5.18
C SER A 156 -28.53 24.83 -4.40
N LEU A 157 -27.33 24.90 -3.82
CA LEU A 157 -26.83 26.10 -3.17
C LEU A 157 -26.47 27.19 -4.19
N THR A 158 -26.38 28.41 -3.69
CA THR A 158 -25.84 29.58 -4.40
C THR A 158 -24.76 30.22 -3.54
N LEU A 159 -23.97 31.13 -4.10
CA LEU A 159 -23.03 31.95 -3.33
C LEU A 159 -23.19 33.42 -3.70
N PRO A 160 -22.83 34.35 -2.80
CA PRO A 160 -22.72 35.76 -3.14
C PRO A 160 -21.71 35.97 -4.27
N ASP A 161 -22.09 36.72 -5.31
CA ASP A 161 -21.24 36.94 -6.50
C ASP A 161 -19.81 37.41 -6.19
N ASN A 162 -19.63 38.16 -5.10
CA ASN A 162 -18.34 38.73 -4.71
C ASN A 162 -17.37 37.74 -4.05
N ILE A 163 -17.82 36.52 -3.74
CA ILE A 163 -16.96 35.44 -3.20
C ILE A 163 -17.06 34.15 -4.00
N ALA A 164 -18.01 34.06 -4.95
CA ALA A 164 -18.32 32.83 -5.66
C ALA A 164 -17.16 32.27 -6.49
N THR A 165 -16.21 33.10 -6.95
CA THR A 165 -15.02 32.66 -7.69
C THR A 165 -13.86 32.24 -6.79
N ASP A 166 -13.91 32.60 -5.51
CA ASP A 166 -12.80 32.42 -4.58
C ASP A 166 -12.97 31.15 -3.74
N VAL A 167 -14.22 30.70 -3.59
CA VAL A 167 -14.58 29.47 -2.89
C VAL A 167 -14.61 28.31 -3.89
N GLY A 168 -13.80 27.29 -3.62
CA GLY A 168 -13.75 26.08 -4.46
C GLY A 168 -14.72 24.99 -3.99
N GLY A 169 -14.96 24.89 -2.68
CA GLY A 169 -15.83 23.85 -2.14
C GLY A 169 -16.24 24.03 -0.69
N PHE A 170 -17.01 23.07 -0.19
CA PHE A 170 -17.54 23.08 1.17
C PHE A 170 -17.52 21.69 1.77
N TRP A 171 -17.36 21.62 3.09
CA TRP A 171 -17.59 20.40 3.84
C TRP A 171 -18.58 20.65 4.97
N VAL A 172 -19.58 19.79 5.11
CA VAL A 172 -20.59 19.89 6.17
C VAL A 172 -20.19 18.94 7.30
N ASP A 173 -19.94 19.49 8.49
CA ASP A 173 -19.51 18.72 9.66
C ASP A 173 -20.70 18.03 10.34
N GLN A 174 -21.35 17.14 9.60
CA GLN A 174 -22.47 16.31 10.04
C GLN A 174 -22.37 14.94 9.37
N ASN A 175 -22.05 13.91 10.13
CA ASN A 175 -21.87 12.55 9.66
C ASN A 175 -23.23 11.84 9.51
N VAL A 176 -23.76 11.79 8.29
CA VAL A 176 -25.04 11.15 7.99
C VAL A 176 -25.05 10.59 6.57
N ALA A 177 -25.77 9.49 6.35
CA ALA A 177 -25.96 8.87 5.03
C ALA A 177 -27.44 8.59 4.76
N ALA A 178 -27.81 8.59 3.48
CA ALA A 178 -29.09 8.04 3.06
C ALA A 178 -29.17 6.53 3.34
N VAL A 179 -30.38 6.01 3.51
CA VAL A 179 -30.60 4.57 3.66
C VAL A 179 -30.48 3.91 2.28
N PRO A 180 -29.62 2.88 2.12
CA PRO A 180 -29.43 2.23 0.83
C PRO A 180 -30.73 1.61 0.30
N VAL A 181 -30.92 1.69 -1.02
CA VAL A 181 -31.96 0.96 -1.75
C VAL A 181 -31.34 0.14 -2.86
N GLN A 182 -32.04 -0.90 -3.33
CA GLN A 182 -31.55 -1.68 -4.45
C GLN A 182 -31.37 -0.80 -5.70
N VAL A 183 -30.13 -0.69 -6.18
CA VAL A 183 -29.77 0.03 -7.42
C VAL A 183 -29.26 -0.92 -8.51
N GLY A 184 -28.95 -2.17 -8.16
CA GLY A 184 -28.47 -3.18 -9.11
C GLY A 184 -28.41 -4.59 -8.53
N GLY A 185 -27.70 -5.47 -9.24
CA GLY A 185 -27.44 -6.84 -8.83
C GLY A 185 -28.52 -7.87 -9.18
N SER A 186 -28.10 -9.11 -9.36
CA SER A 186 -28.97 -10.27 -9.57
C SER A 186 -28.66 -11.36 -8.56
N GLY A 187 -29.69 -12.00 -8.02
CA GLY A 187 -29.52 -13.00 -6.96
C GLY A 187 -28.69 -14.22 -7.36
N VAL A 188 -27.85 -14.69 -6.43
CA VAL A 188 -27.07 -15.93 -6.54
C VAL A 188 -27.40 -16.89 -5.39
N VAL A 189 -27.04 -18.16 -5.56
CA VAL A 189 -27.11 -19.15 -4.47
C VAL A 189 -25.76 -19.15 -3.77
N LEU A 190 -25.76 -19.05 -2.45
CA LEU A 190 -24.57 -19.23 -1.63
C LEU A 190 -24.41 -20.70 -1.22
N GLU A 191 -23.18 -21.17 -1.16
CA GLU A 191 -22.87 -22.51 -0.67
C GLU A 191 -22.94 -22.55 0.87
N GLU A 192 -23.34 -23.70 1.41
CA GLU A 192 -23.35 -23.92 2.86
C GLU A 192 -21.92 -23.97 3.42
N GLY A 193 -21.66 -23.30 4.55
CA GLY A 193 -20.35 -23.25 5.20
C GLY A 193 -19.66 -21.89 5.10
N GLN A 194 -18.35 -21.89 5.31
CA GLN A 194 -17.52 -20.68 5.22
C GLN A 194 -17.48 -20.16 3.79
N GLN A 195 -17.64 -18.85 3.63
CA GLN A 195 -17.58 -18.20 2.33
C GLN A 195 -16.14 -17.81 1.96
N GLY A 196 -15.31 -17.43 2.94
CA GLY A 196 -13.90 -17.12 2.72
C GLY A 196 -12.98 -18.36 2.69
N THR A 197 -11.96 -18.31 1.84
CA THR A 197 -10.89 -19.32 1.77
C THR A 197 -9.80 -19.04 2.81
N ALA A 198 -9.27 -20.06 3.48
CA ALA A 198 -8.21 -19.94 4.51
C ALA A 198 -8.59 -19.04 5.72
N ASN A 199 -9.86 -19.04 6.11
CA ASN A 199 -10.42 -18.20 7.18
C ASN A 199 -11.01 -19.04 8.34
N TYR A 200 -10.46 -20.24 8.57
CA TYR A 200 -10.89 -21.10 9.68
C TYR A 200 -10.87 -20.41 11.04
N ASP A 201 -12.06 -20.24 11.62
CA ASP A 201 -12.26 -19.75 12.98
C ASP A 201 -12.79 -20.88 13.88
N TYR A 202 -12.30 -20.96 15.12
CA TYR A 202 -12.79 -21.92 16.13
C TYR A 202 -14.18 -21.54 16.70
N GLY A 203 -14.72 -20.39 16.27
CA GLY A 203 -16.06 -19.89 16.57
C GLY A 203 -16.06 -18.78 17.64
N GLN A 204 -17.16 -18.04 17.75
CA GLN A 204 -17.26 -16.79 18.51
C GLN A 204 -16.85 -16.86 20.01
N ASP A 205 -16.96 -18.02 20.66
CA ASP A 205 -16.61 -18.21 22.08
C ASP A 205 -15.18 -18.76 22.31
N LYS A 206 -14.46 -19.08 21.23
CA LYS A 206 -13.14 -19.71 21.26
C LYS A 206 -12.26 -18.98 20.25
N TYR A 207 -11.90 -17.74 20.54
CA TYR A 207 -10.99 -16.96 19.69
C TYR A 207 -9.78 -17.81 19.27
N GLY A 208 -9.37 -17.66 18.01
CA GLY A 208 -8.34 -18.48 17.36
C GLY A 208 -6.92 -18.25 17.88
N VAL A 209 -5.94 -18.48 17.01
CA VAL A 209 -4.53 -18.14 17.31
C VAL A 209 -4.43 -16.61 17.43
N THR A 210 -3.68 -16.11 18.42
CA THR A 210 -3.48 -14.68 18.62
C THR A 210 -2.01 -14.32 18.67
N GLY A 211 -1.61 -13.19 18.09
CA GLY A 211 -0.25 -12.63 18.16
C GLY A 211 -0.26 -11.24 18.78
N THR A 212 0.79 -10.86 19.52
CA THR A 212 0.94 -9.45 19.89
C THR A 212 1.27 -8.62 18.64
N PRO A 213 0.94 -7.31 18.60
CA PRO A 213 1.27 -6.48 17.44
C PRO A 213 2.78 -6.47 17.13
N MET A 214 3.63 -6.54 18.16
CA MET A 214 5.08 -6.70 18.01
C MET A 214 5.45 -8.00 17.28
N ALA A 215 4.80 -9.13 17.59
CA ALA A 215 5.08 -10.40 16.94
C ALA A 215 4.57 -10.45 15.49
N ILE A 216 3.51 -9.69 15.17
CA ILE A 216 3.02 -9.52 13.80
C ILE A 216 3.96 -8.60 13.00
N ALA A 217 4.46 -7.52 13.61
CA ALA A 217 5.49 -6.68 13.01
C ALA A 217 6.77 -7.48 12.70
N ASP A 218 7.19 -8.38 13.61
CA ASP A 218 8.30 -9.31 13.37
C ASP A 218 8.01 -10.27 12.21
N TYR A 219 6.78 -10.80 12.10
CA TYR A 219 6.37 -11.67 10.99
C TYR A 219 6.44 -10.94 9.64
N TYR A 220 5.96 -9.70 9.59
CA TYR A 220 6.08 -8.81 8.43
C TYR A 220 7.47 -8.15 8.31
N ASN A 221 8.46 -8.62 9.06
CA ASN A 221 9.86 -8.19 8.95
C ASN A 221 10.08 -6.67 9.09
N TYR A 222 9.43 -6.04 10.07
CA TYR A 222 9.60 -4.60 10.32
C TYR A 222 11.06 -4.28 10.71
N PRO A 223 11.66 -3.22 10.16
CA PRO A 223 13.11 -3.03 10.20
C PRO A 223 13.66 -2.61 11.58
N LEU A 224 12.85 -1.96 12.43
CA LEU A 224 13.27 -1.46 13.76
C LEU A 224 12.57 -2.21 14.90
N ASN A 225 12.47 -3.53 14.80
CA ASN A 225 11.78 -4.31 15.82
C ASN A 225 12.41 -4.14 17.23
N ALA A 226 11.55 -4.20 18.26
CA ALA A 226 11.95 -3.91 19.64
C ALA A 226 12.89 -4.95 20.26
N LYS A 227 13.07 -6.10 19.59
CA LYS A 227 13.78 -7.26 20.13
C LYS A 227 15.28 -7.23 19.88
N ASP A 228 15.71 -6.59 18.80
CA ASP A 228 17.10 -6.65 18.32
C ASP A 228 17.93 -5.38 18.56
N LEU A 229 17.32 -4.35 19.17
CA LEU A 229 17.99 -3.08 19.40
C LEU A 229 18.66 -3.02 20.77
N GLN A 230 19.98 -3.26 20.80
CA GLN A 230 20.86 -2.87 21.92
C GLN A 230 20.87 -1.34 22.15
N THR A 231 20.24 -0.58 21.24
CA THR A 231 20.05 0.88 21.26
C THR A 231 18.62 1.21 20.82
N VAL A 232 17.78 1.71 21.72
CA VAL A 232 16.42 2.17 21.38
C VAL A 232 16.50 3.25 20.30
N ILE A 233 15.98 2.98 19.10
CA ILE A 233 15.85 3.97 18.02
C ILE A 233 14.50 4.68 18.20
N GLU A 234 14.56 5.99 18.37
CA GLU A 234 13.36 6.83 18.44
C GLU A 234 12.70 6.88 17.05
N THR A 235 11.39 6.68 17.03
CA THR A 235 10.58 6.78 15.81
C THR A 235 9.72 8.04 15.90
N PRO A 236 9.44 8.73 14.78
CA PRO A 236 8.67 9.97 14.83
C PRO A 236 7.22 9.76 15.31
N ASN A 237 6.56 10.87 15.61
CA ASN A 237 5.20 10.89 16.16
C ASN A 237 4.17 10.36 15.16
N ILE A 238 3.19 9.62 15.67
CA ILE A 238 2.06 9.07 14.90
C ILE A 238 0.77 9.75 15.36
N GLY A 239 0.01 10.29 14.42
CA GLY A 239 -1.33 10.82 14.66
C GLY A 239 -2.40 9.72 14.61
N LEU A 240 -3.40 9.81 15.48
CA LEU A 240 -4.58 8.93 15.48
C LEU A 240 -5.85 9.78 15.36
N VAL A 241 -6.67 9.49 14.34
CA VAL A 241 -7.99 10.11 14.18
C VAL A 241 -9.02 9.32 14.95
N GLU A 242 -9.44 9.84 16.10
CA GLU A 242 -10.15 9.08 17.14
C GLU A 242 -11.38 9.82 17.68
N PRO A 243 -12.29 9.16 18.42
CA PRO A 243 -13.31 9.83 19.19
C PRO A 243 -12.73 10.76 20.27
N GLN A 244 -13.57 11.64 20.82
CA GLN A 244 -13.18 12.51 21.93
C GLN A 244 -12.96 11.74 23.23
N LEU A 245 -12.00 12.21 24.03
CA LEU A 245 -11.71 11.70 25.37
C LEU A 245 -11.85 12.81 26.42
N ASP A 246 -12.75 12.59 27.37
CA ASP A 246 -12.75 13.36 28.61
C ASP A 246 -11.55 12.99 29.50
N ASP A 247 -11.26 13.81 30.50
CA ASP A 247 -10.13 13.62 31.42
C ASP A 247 -10.16 12.25 32.09
N ALA A 248 -11.34 11.78 32.50
CA ALA A 248 -11.45 10.51 33.21
C ALA A 248 -11.13 9.32 32.30
N THR A 249 -11.61 9.35 31.05
CA THR A 249 -11.40 8.30 30.05
C THR A 249 -9.96 8.33 29.54
N TYR A 250 -9.37 9.51 29.36
CA TYR A 250 -7.96 9.65 29.00
C TYR A 250 -7.02 9.08 30.08
N GLU A 251 -7.25 9.42 31.35
CA GLU A 251 -6.43 8.86 32.44
C GLU A 251 -6.62 7.35 32.60
N LEU A 252 -7.83 6.86 32.31
CA LEU A 252 -8.12 5.44 32.28
C LEU A 252 -7.36 4.74 31.14
N LEU A 253 -7.39 5.32 29.94
CA LEU A 253 -6.65 4.85 28.77
C LEU A 253 -5.16 4.76 29.07
N LEU A 254 -4.53 5.85 29.52
CA LEU A 254 -3.09 5.89 29.79
C LEU A 254 -2.70 4.79 30.80
N ARG A 255 -3.48 4.61 31.85
CA ARG A 255 -3.22 3.58 32.87
C ARG A 255 -3.35 2.16 32.31
N GLU A 256 -4.42 1.85 31.60
CA GLU A 256 -4.68 0.49 31.11
C GLU A 256 -3.80 0.13 29.91
N LEU A 257 -3.49 1.09 29.04
CA LEU A 257 -2.50 0.94 27.98
C LEU A 257 -1.10 0.70 28.57
N ASN A 258 -0.72 1.42 29.62
CA ASN A 258 0.56 1.17 30.30
C ASN A 258 0.61 -0.21 30.95
N ALA A 259 -0.50 -0.70 31.52
CA ALA A 259 -0.58 -2.07 32.00
C ALA A 259 -0.40 -3.07 30.85
N TYR A 260 -1.04 -2.85 29.69
CA TYR A 260 -0.83 -3.67 28.50
C TYR A 260 0.64 -3.66 28.04
N ARG A 261 1.26 -2.48 27.95
CA ARG A 261 2.67 -2.31 27.56
C ARG A 261 3.62 -3.07 28.50
N THR A 262 3.41 -3.01 29.81
CA THR A 262 4.30 -3.69 30.78
C THR A 262 3.99 -5.17 30.94
N ASP A 263 2.71 -5.55 30.97
CA ASP A 263 2.27 -6.90 31.32
C ASP A 263 2.25 -7.82 30.11
N ILE A 264 1.96 -7.30 28.93
CA ILE A 264 1.85 -8.08 27.70
C ILE A 264 3.05 -7.86 26.80
N LEU A 265 3.33 -6.62 26.40
CA LEU A 265 4.39 -6.30 25.43
C LEU A 265 5.81 -6.31 26.02
N LYS A 266 5.92 -6.20 27.35
CA LYS A 266 7.20 -6.13 28.08
C LYS A 266 8.08 -4.94 27.68
N ILE A 267 7.44 -3.81 27.38
CA ILE A 267 8.09 -2.53 27.02
C ILE A 267 7.82 -1.46 28.07
N ALA A 268 8.49 -0.31 27.94
CA ALA A 268 8.34 0.81 28.86
C ALA A 268 6.92 1.41 28.80
N PRO A 269 6.37 1.86 29.95
CA PRO A 269 5.12 2.63 29.97
C PRO A 269 5.33 4.01 29.32
N LEU A 270 4.26 4.54 28.73
CA LEU A 270 4.15 5.90 28.23
C LEU A 270 3.91 6.90 29.37
N THR A 271 4.46 8.09 29.20
CA THR A 271 4.12 9.29 29.96
C THR A 271 2.94 10.01 29.30
N ARG A 272 2.44 11.07 29.95
CA ARG A 272 1.44 11.94 29.33
C ARG A 272 1.97 12.74 28.14
N ASP A 273 3.28 12.96 28.07
CA ASP A 273 3.89 13.72 26.98
C ASP A 273 4.08 12.83 25.74
N GLU A 274 4.09 11.51 25.90
CA GLU A 274 4.21 10.50 24.83
C GLU A 274 2.83 9.97 24.35
N LEU A 275 1.75 10.25 25.08
CA LEU A 275 0.37 9.98 24.68
C LEU A 275 -0.43 11.29 24.75
N LEU A 276 -0.43 12.07 23.70
CA LEU A 276 -0.98 13.42 23.70
C LEU A 276 -2.41 13.45 23.16
N ARG A 277 -3.22 14.39 23.66
CA ARG A 277 -4.49 14.79 23.05
C ARG A 277 -4.45 16.27 22.72
N THR A 278 -4.83 16.63 21.50
CA THR A 278 -4.66 18.00 20.99
C THR A 278 -5.79 18.94 21.39
N VAL A 279 -6.96 18.40 21.75
CA VAL A 279 -8.13 19.19 22.17
C VAL A 279 -8.73 18.61 23.44
N ASP A 280 -8.83 19.42 24.49
CA ASP A 280 -9.60 19.12 25.70
C ASP A 280 -11.09 19.34 25.41
N THR A 281 -11.96 18.40 25.81
CA THR A 281 -13.40 18.52 25.52
C THR A 281 -14.27 18.16 26.72
N ASP A 282 -15.41 18.85 26.85
CA ASP A 282 -16.49 18.59 27.84
C ASP A 282 -17.40 17.42 27.42
N GLY A 283 -17.05 16.69 26.34
CA GLY A 283 -17.80 15.55 25.83
C GLY A 283 -17.77 14.36 26.79
N LYS A 284 -18.74 13.45 26.69
CA LYS A 284 -18.64 12.16 27.41
C LYS A 284 -17.58 11.32 26.70
N GLY A 285 -16.54 10.90 27.40
CA GLY A 285 -15.55 9.99 26.85
C GLY A 285 -16.17 8.64 26.48
N TYR A 286 -15.69 8.06 25.38
CA TYR A 286 -16.14 6.76 24.90
C TYR A 286 -15.10 5.68 25.25
N THR A 287 -15.53 4.65 25.96
CA THR A 287 -14.78 3.41 26.11
C THR A 287 -15.10 2.57 24.86
N GLN A 288 -14.27 2.55 23.83
CA GLN A 288 -14.54 1.74 22.62
C GLN A 288 -13.37 0.82 22.31
N SER A 289 -13.70 -0.35 21.76
CA SER A 289 -12.72 -1.38 21.41
C SER A 289 -11.82 -0.97 20.24
N GLU A 290 -12.32 -0.11 19.35
CA GLU A 290 -11.61 0.42 18.18
C GLU A 290 -10.41 1.29 18.60
N MET A 291 -10.65 2.35 19.38
CA MET A 291 -9.56 3.20 19.88
C MET A 291 -8.49 2.41 20.67
N THR A 292 -8.91 1.46 21.53
CA THR A 292 -7.94 0.64 22.28
C THR A 292 -7.16 -0.33 21.40
N LEU A 293 -7.75 -0.76 20.28
CA LEU A 293 -7.07 -1.55 19.26
C LEU A 293 -5.95 -0.72 18.62
N ASP A 294 -6.26 0.46 18.08
CA ASP A 294 -5.30 1.31 17.38
C ASP A 294 -4.06 1.62 18.25
N VAL A 295 -4.25 2.09 19.49
CA VAL A 295 -3.12 2.35 20.40
C VAL A 295 -2.37 1.10 20.83
N SER A 296 -3.02 -0.07 20.84
CA SER A 296 -2.36 -1.33 21.13
C SER A 296 -1.45 -1.74 19.98
N ILE A 297 -1.93 -1.56 18.74
CA ILE A 297 -1.14 -1.81 17.53
C ILE A 297 0.09 -0.92 17.52
N VAL A 298 -0.08 0.40 17.62
CA VAL A 298 1.04 1.35 17.62
C VAL A 298 2.01 1.05 18.76
N SER A 299 1.51 0.73 19.96
CA SER A 299 2.37 0.37 21.09
C SER A 299 3.29 -0.82 20.83
N GLY A 300 2.85 -1.80 20.02
CA GLY A 300 3.67 -2.97 19.70
C GLY A 300 4.51 -2.82 18.43
N ALA A 301 3.97 -2.16 17.41
CA ALA A 301 4.60 -2.04 16.10
C ALA A 301 5.52 -0.81 15.97
N ALA A 302 5.30 0.27 16.73
CA ALA A 302 6.20 1.42 16.82
C ALA A 302 6.32 1.87 18.29
N PRO A 303 6.97 1.06 19.15
CA PRO A 303 6.90 1.23 20.61
C PRO A 303 7.55 2.52 21.13
N THR A 304 8.35 3.20 20.31
CA THR A 304 9.07 4.44 20.63
C THR A 304 8.43 5.69 20.02
N SER A 305 7.37 5.55 19.23
CA SER A 305 6.61 6.69 18.71
C SER A 305 5.70 7.27 19.77
N ASP A 306 5.68 8.60 19.87
CA ASP A 306 4.60 9.29 20.58
C ASP A 306 3.29 9.18 19.79
N MET A 307 2.19 9.04 20.51
CA MET A 307 0.84 8.91 19.95
C MET A 307 0.06 10.21 20.16
N ILE A 308 -0.39 10.84 19.08
CA ILE A 308 -1.07 12.12 19.12
C ILE A 308 -2.53 11.95 18.70
N PHE A 309 -3.47 12.18 19.62
CA PHE A 309 -4.89 12.07 19.37
C PHE A 309 -5.45 13.35 18.73
N TYR A 310 -6.09 13.17 17.59
CA TYR A 310 -6.87 14.19 16.88
C TYR A 310 -8.32 13.75 16.84
N SER A 311 -9.20 14.50 17.52
CA SER A 311 -10.57 14.07 17.71
C SER A 311 -11.59 14.78 16.84
N LYS A 312 -12.65 14.06 16.47
CA LYS A 312 -13.89 14.69 15.97
C LYS A 312 -14.39 15.70 16.99
N LEU A 313 -14.86 16.88 16.59
CA LEU A 313 -15.12 17.98 17.53
C LEU A 313 -16.52 17.95 18.17
N LYS A 314 -17.43 17.13 17.64
CA LYS A 314 -18.79 16.89 18.18
C LYS A 314 -19.24 15.45 17.93
N GLY A 315 -20.30 15.03 18.61
CA GLY A 315 -20.82 13.65 18.50
C GLY A 315 -21.33 13.26 17.10
N ASP A 316 -21.85 14.22 16.34
CA ASP A 316 -22.30 14.05 14.95
C ASP A 316 -21.31 14.62 13.92
N ALA A 317 -20.10 15.03 14.33
CA ALA A 317 -19.08 15.57 13.42
C ALA A 317 -18.43 14.48 12.54
N THR A 318 -17.79 14.94 11.48
CA THR A 318 -17.00 14.14 10.52
C THR A 318 -15.54 14.03 10.94
N THR A 319 -14.73 13.17 10.30
CA THR A 319 -13.27 13.13 10.53
C THR A 319 -12.53 14.31 9.94
N PHE A 320 -13.11 15.07 9.00
CA PHE A 320 -12.44 16.14 8.27
C PHE A 320 -11.67 17.10 9.19
N ALA A 321 -12.31 17.59 10.25
CA ALA A 321 -11.68 18.52 11.18
C ALA A 321 -10.53 17.86 11.97
N ALA A 322 -10.64 16.58 12.33
CA ALA A 322 -9.59 15.84 13.02
C ALA A 322 -8.38 15.60 12.11
N THR A 323 -8.62 15.19 10.86
CA THR A 323 -7.56 15.06 9.86
C THR A 323 -6.90 16.40 9.57
N GLN A 324 -7.67 17.49 9.46
CA GLN A 324 -7.11 18.83 9.33
C GLN A 324 -6.25 19.22 10.54
N GLN A 325 -6.67 18.91 11.77
CA GLN A 325 -5.85 19.17 12.96
C GLN A 325 -4.47 18.51 12.84
N ALA A 326 -4.41 17.25 12.41
CA ALA A 326 -3.14 16.53 12.23
C ALA A 326 -2.24 17.16 11.16
N ILE A 327 -2.81 17.50 10.00
CA ILE A 327 -2.07 18.10 8.86
C ILE A 327 -1.41 19.43 9.26
N TRP A 328 -2.06 20.20 10.13
CA TRP A 328 -1.62 21.54 10.51
C TRP A 328 -1.02 21.62 11.92
N ASP A 329 -0.73 20.47 12.56
CA ASP A 329 -0.05 20.44 13.86
C ASP A 329 1.46 20.65 13.71
N GLU A 330 1.87 21.91 13.70
CA GLU A 330 3.28 22.30 13.65
C GLU A 330 4.01 22.15 15.01
N VAL A 331 3.30 21.77 16.07
CA VAL A 331 3.89 21.54 17.40
C VAL A 331 4.34 20.10 17.53
N ASN A 332 3.44 19.15 17.30
CA ASN A 332 3.69 17.72 17.48
C ASN A 332 4.15 17.04 16.18
N LYS A 333 3.86 17.62 15.01
CA LYS A 333 4.37 17.21 13.68
C LYS A 333 4.32 15.70 13.42
N PRO A 334 3.13 15.08 13.43
CA PRO A 334 3.01 13.66 13.10
C PRO A 334 3.50 13.42 11.67
N VAL A 335 4.30 12.37 11.46
CA VAL A 335 4.78 12.00 10.11
C VAL A 335 3.79 11.08 9.38
N ALA A 336 3.02 10.33 10.15
CA ALA A 336 1.97 9.46 9.67
C ALA A 336 0.71 9.65 10.52
N LEU A 337 -0.45 9.55 9.87
CA LEU A 337 -1.77 9.56 10.47
C LEU A 337 -2.44 8.20 10.19
N THR A 338 -3.08 7.61 11.19
CA THR A 338 -3.95 6.44 11.00
C THR A 338 -5.40 6.80 11.31
N SER A 339 -6.33 6.29 10.48
CA SER A 339 -7.77 6.38 10.74
C SER A 339 -8.52 5.09 10.44
N SER A 340 -9.15 4.56 11.48
CA SER A 340 -10.09 3.44 11.43
C SER A 340 -11.57 3.90 11.47
N PHE A 341 -11.82 5.22 11.44
CA PHE A 341 -13.15 5.82 11.59
C PHE A 341 -13.63 6.51 10.31
N SER A 342 -14.03 5.75 9.29
CA SER A 342 -14.65 6.33 8.10
C SER A 342 -15.93 7.10 8.42
N ASP A 343 -16.19 8.18 7.70
CA ASP A 343 -17.50 8.82 7.76
C ASP A 343 -18.52 8.08 6.88
N MET A 344 -19.79 8.23 7.20
CA MET A 344 -20.91 7.69 6.44
C MET A 344 -21.25 8.55 5.22
N VAL A 345 -20.65 9.75 5.11
CA VAL A 345 -20.88 10.71 4.03
C VAL A 345 -20.54 10.10 2.67
N ARG A 346 -21.44 10.29 1.70
CA ARG A 346 -21.33 9.79 0.31
C ARG A 346 -21.54 10.93 -0.67
N TYR A 347 -20.46 11.55 -1.11
CA TYR A 347 -20.51 12.73 -1.95
C TYR A 347 -20.48 12.37 -3.44
N ALA A 348 -21.24 13.10 -4.24
CA ALA A 348 -21.25 12.93 -5.69
C ALA A 348 -19.90 13.35 -6.28
N ALA A 349 -19.49 12.67 -7.36
CA ALA A 349 -18.38 13.11 -8.19
C ALA A 349 -18.62 14.54 -8.72
N ASP A 350 -17.55 15.29 -8.99
CA ASP A 350 -17.63 16.68 -9.47
C ASP A 350 -18.48 17.61 -8.59
N SER A 351 -18.57 17.33 -7.28
CA SER A 351 -19.25 18.17 -6.30
C SER A 351 -18.27 19.04 -5.51
N PRO A 352 -18.73 20.19 -4.96
CA PRO A 352 -17.90 20.99 -4.04
C PRO A 352 -17.48 20.22 -2.77
N PHE A 353 -18.17 19.13 -2.42
CA PHE A 353 -17.85 18.27 -1.27
C PHE A 353 -16.70 17.33 -1.58
N ALA A 354 -16.77 16.65 -2.73
CA ALA A 354 -15.68 15.83 -3.26
C ALA A 354 -14.40 16.66 -3.41
N TRP A 355 -14.53 17.85 -4.01
CA TRP A 355 -13.40 18.77 -4.17
C TRP A 355 -12.80 19.17 -2.82
N ALA A 356 -13.62 19.55 -1.83
CA ALA A 356 -13.12 19.94 -0.51
C ALA A 356 -12.37 18.80 0.20
N TYR A 357 -12.87 17.57 0.10
CA TYR A 357 -12.23 16.40 0.70
C TYR A 357 -10.91 16.05 0.02
N GLU A 358 -10.91 16.01 -1.31
CA GLU A 358 -9.70 15.78 -2.11
C GLU A 358 -8.62 16.84 -1.82
N GLN A 359 -9.04 18.10 -1.69
CA GLN A 359 -8.15 19.19 -1.32
C GLN A 359 -7.52 19.05 0.07
N LEU A 360 -8.24 18.47 1.04
CA LEU A 360 -7.69 18.15 2.36
C LEU A 360 -6.61 17.08 2.26
N MET A 361 -6.81 16.05 1.44
CA MET A 361 -5.83 14.98 1.27
C MET A 361 -4.58 15.46 0.50
N GLN A 362 -4.77 16.33 -0.50
CA GLN A 362 -3.64 17.02 -1.15
C GLN A 362 -2.87 17.93 -0.20
N ASP A 363 -3.55 18.59 0.75
CA ASP A 363 -2.87 19.36 1.80
C ASP A 363 -1.99 18.48 2.69
N ALA A 364 -2.39 17.22 2.96
CA ALA A 364 -1.54 16.26 3.67
C ALA A 364 -0.26 15.93 2.89
N ALA A 365 -0.38 15.65 1.59
CA ALA A 365 0.77 15.40 0.72
C ALA A 365 1.74 16.60 0.72
N LEU A 366 1.21 17.82 0.62
CA LEU A 366 2.02 19.06 0.65
C LEU A 366 2.56 19.41 2.03
N ARG A 367 1.98 18.88 3.11
CA ARG A 367 2.51 18.97 4.49
C ARG A 367 3.50 17.85 4.83
N ASN A 368 3.80 16.97 3.88
CA ASN A 368 4.67 15.82 4.05
C ASN A 368 4.16 14.84 5.13
N VAL A 369 2.85 14.63 5.20
CA VAL A 369 2.21 13.70 6.14
C VAL A 369 1.62 12.52 5.38
N THR A 370 1.99 11.30 5.79
CA THR A 370 1.35 10.07 5.28
C THR A 370 -0.03 9.92 5.90
N ILE A 371 -1.06 9.65 5.09
CA ILE A 371 -2.41 9.35 5.59
C ILE A 371 -2.73 7.88 5.31
N ALA A 372 -2.76 7.04 6.35
CA ALA A 372 -3.17 5.64 6.26
C ALA A 372 -4.65 5.50 6.67
N MET A 373 -5.45 4.88 5.79
CA MET A 373 -6.90 4.76 5.96
C MET A 373 -7.35 3.31 5.77
N SER A 374 -8.21 2.86 6.67
CA SER A 374 -8.86 1.54 6.57
C SER A 374 -9.79 1.46 5.36
N ALA A 375 -9.68 0.37 4.60
CA ALA A 375 -10.58 0.11 3.48
C ALA A 375 -12.02 -0.22 3.92
N GLY A 376 -12.21 -0.67 5.17
CA GLY A 376 -13.50 -1.06 5.74
C GLY A 376 -13.66 -2.58 5.89
N ASP A 377 -14.65 -3.00 6.67
CA ASP A 377 -14.80 -4.38 7.15
C ASP A 377 -16.04 -5.11 6.56
N GLY A 378 -16.71 -4.50 5.59
CA GLY A 378 -17.95 -5.03 4.99
C GLY A 378 -17.76 -5.79 3.67
N GLY A 379 -16.52 -6.17 3.32
CA GLY A 379 -16.17 -6.75 2.03
C GLY A 379 -16.52 -5.85 0.84
N SER A 380 -16.77 -6.44 -0.31
CA SER A 380 -17.11 -5.71 -1.55
C SER A 380 -18.42 -4.91 -1.47
N GLY A 381 -19.36 -5.29 -0.60
CA GLY A 381 -20.63 -4.61 -0.41
C GLY A 381 -20.59 -3.43 0.57
N GLN A 382 -19.58 -3.38 1.47
CA GLN A 382 -19.47 -2.40 2.56
C GLN A 382 -20.74 -2.31 3.42
N GLU A 383 -21.36 -3.45 3.72
CA GLU A 383 -22.60 -3.56 4.50
C GLU A 383 -23.84 -2.89 3.86
N TYR A 384 -23.72 -2.28 2.68
CA TYR A 384 -24.84 -1.58 2.05
C TYR A 384 -25.76 -2.53 1.28
N ALA A 385 -27.03 -2.54 1.65
CA ALA A 385 -28.08 -3.36 1.03
C ALA A 385 -28.59 -2.81 -0.33
N ASN A 386 -27.68 -2.40 -1.23
CA ASN A 386 -28.02 -1.81 -2.54
C ASN A 386 -27.80 -2.74 -3.74
N GLY A 387 -27.30 -3.96 -3.50
CA GLY A 387 -27.10 -5.01 -4.50
C GLY A 387 -25.89 -4.79 -5.42
N VAL A 388 -24.99 -3.86 -5.09
CA VAL A 388 -23.79 -3.57 -5.87
C VAL A 388 -22.55 -3.53 -4.95
N THR A 389 -21.37 -3.45 -5.56
CA THR A 389 -20.11 -3.22 -4.83
C THR A 389 -19.97 -1.76 -4.45
N ASN A 390 -19.47 -1.50 -3.24
CA ASN A 390 -19.35 -0.17 -2.66
C ASN A 390 -17.96 0.05 -2.05
N GLY A 391 -17.63 1.33 -1.85
CA GLY A 391 -16.50 1.80 -1.07
C GLY A 391 -16.96 2.73 0.05
N ARG A 392 -16.04 3.12 0.95
CA ARG A 392 -16.28 4.17 1.97
C ARG A 392 -15.60 5.48 1.57
N ASP A 393 -16.25 6.33 0.80
CA ASP A 393 -15.68 7.46 0.04
C ASP A 393 -14.62 8.29 0.79
N THR A 394 -14.83 8.63 2.06
CA THR A 394 -13.85 9.42 2.84
C THR A 394 -12.53 8.69 3.11
N HIS A 395 -12.45 7.38 2.90
CA HIS A 395 -11.23 6.60 3.07
C HIS A 395 -10.59 6.15 1.75
N LEU A 396 -11.08 6.65 0.61
CA LEU A 396 -10.69 6.13 -0.71
C LEU A 396 -9.95 7.15 -1.59
N SER A 397 -9.48 8.27 -1.04
CA SER A 397 -8.73 9.27 -1.83
C SER A 397 -7.45 8.68 -2.43
N SER A 398 -7.11 9.09 -3.65
CA SER A 398 -5.83 8.78 -4.29
C SER A 398 -4.59 9.34 -3.58
N TRP A 399 -4.78 10.25 -2.61
CA TRP A 399 -3.70 10.84 -1.81
C TRP A 399 -3.54 10.18 -0.43
N SER A 400 -4.20 9.04 -0.22
CA SER A 400 -4.11 8.24 1.00
C SER A 400 -3.61 6.83 0.70
N LEU A 401 -2.93 6.22 1.66
CA LEU A 401 -2.60 4.81 1.64
C LEU A 401 -3.79 4.01 2.18
N VAL A 402 -4.49 3.29 1.30
CA VAL A 402 -5.68 2.53 1.68
C VAL A 402 -5.33 1.09 2.00
N VAL A 403 -5.71 0.64 3.20
CA VAL A 403 -5.26 -0.62 3.80
C VAL A 403 -6.43 -1.57 3.99
N SER A 404 -6.37 -2.74 3.35
CA SER A 404 -7.29 -3.86 3.59
C SER A 404 -6.71 -4.87 4.58
N ALA A 405 -7.39 -6.00 4.76
CA ALA A 405 -7.13 -6.98 5.81
C ALA A 405 -6.99 -8.40 5.26
N THR A 406 -6.02 -9.14 5.79
CA THR A 406 -5.74 -10.54 5.45
C THR A 406 -6.02 -11.49 6.62
N SER A 407 -6.06 -12.79 6.32
CA SER A 407 -6.12 -13.90 7.26
C SER A 407 -4.83 -14.73 7.18
N LEU A 408 -4.01 -14.65 8.22
CA LEU A 408 -2.85 -15.52 8.40
C LEU A 408 -3.29 -16.88 8.92
N SER A 409 -2.87 -17.95 8.25
CA SER A 409 -3.20 -19.33 8.63
C SER A 409 -2.00 -20.08 9.21
N PRO A 410 -1.80 -20.06 10.54
CA PRO A 410 -0.90 -20.98 11.26
C PRO A 410 -1.17 -22.45 10.89
N ILE A 411 -0.14 -23.30 11.01
CA ILE A 411 -0.28 -24.71 10.58
C ILE A 411 -1.40 -25.45 11.31
N ASN A 412 -1.69 -25.12 12.58
CA ASN A 412 -2.73 -25.76 13.37
C ASN A 412 -4.16 -25.28 13.04
N THR A 413 -4.33 -24.13 12.39
CA THR A 413 -5.63 -23.72 11.81
C THR A 413 -5.75 -24.18 10.37
N ALA A 414 -4.67 -24.07 9.58
CA ALA A 414 -4.66 -24.47 8.18
C ALA A 414 -5.08 -25.94 7.98
N VAL A 415 -4.61 -26.87 8.81
CA VAL A 415 -4.97 -28.30 8.72
C VAL A 415 -6.44 -28.60 9.06
N LEU A 416 -7.15 -27.66 9.67
CA LEU A 416 -8.58 -27.78 9.99
C LEU A 416 -9.46 -27.13 8.92
N ASP A 417 -8.89 -26.29 8.07
CA ASP A 417 -9.61 -25.55 7.06
C ASP A 417 -9.85 -26.41 5.81
N SER A 418 -11.12 -26.77 5.58
CA SER A 418 -11.49 -27.58 4.42
C SER A 418 -11.34 -26.85 3.09
N SER A 419 -11.38 -25.51 3.07
CA SER A 419 -11.25 -24.71 1.84
C SER A 419 -9.84 -24.83 1.23
N ILE A 420 -8.82 -25.09 2.05
CA ILE A 420 -7.41 -25.21 1.64
C ILE A 420 -6.81 -26.60 1.87
N ALA A 421 -7.62 -27.62 2.11
CA ALA A 421 -7.13 -28.97 2.42
C ALA A 421 -6.18 -29.53 1.35
N THR A 422 -6.41 -29.25 0.06
CA THR A 422 -5.50 -29.65 -1.04
C THR A 422 -4.15 -28.94 -0.94
N LEU A 423 -4.16 -27.62 -0.72
CA LEU A 423 -2.94 -26.82 -0.56
C LEU A 423 -2.12 -27.32 0.63
N VAL A 424 -2.76 -27.57 1.78
CA VAL A 424 -2.10 -28.09 2.99
C VAL A 424 -1.47 -29.47 2.72
N ASN A 425 -2.20 -30.37 2.08
CA ASN A 425 -1.69 -31.69 1.75
C ASN A 425 -0.49 -31.63 0.80
N ASN A 426 -0.55 -30.78 -0.23
CA ASN A 426 0.56 -30.62 -1.16
C ASN A 426 1.79 -30.01 -0.46
N ALA A 427 1.58 -28.97 0.35
CA ALA A 427 2.65 -28.31 1.10
C ALA A 427 3.34 -29.27 2.09
N LEU A 428 2.59 -30.08 2.83
CA LEU A 428 3.15 -31.07 3.76
C LEU A 428 3.84 -32.25 3.03
N ASN A 429 3.47 -32.53 1.79
CA ASN A 429 4.15 -33.49 0.92
C ASN A 429 5.31 -32.87 0.12
N LEU A 430 5.65 -31.61 0.39
CA LEU A 430 6.75 -30.88 -0.22
C LEU A 430 6.63 -30.73 -1.75
N ASP A 431 5.40 -30.54 -2.26
CA ASP A 431 5.14 -30.26 -3.67
C ASP A 431 5.78 -28.93 -4.10
N PRO A 432 6.75 -28.91 -5.05
CA PRO A 432 7.48 -27.69 -5.41
C PRO A 432 6.59 -26.57 -5.98
N GLY A 433 5.53 -26.92 -6.73
CA GLY A 433 4.57 -25.95 -7.27
C GLY A 433 3.86 -25.17 -6.18
N THR A 434 3.35 -25.91 -5.19
CA THR A 434 2.68 -25.31 -4.03
C THR A 434 3.66 -24.50 -3.17
N LEU A 435 4.87 -25.03 -2.93
CA LEU A 435 5.86 -24.34 -2.10
C LEU A 435 6.43 -23.07 -2.73
N PHE A 436 6.54 -23.03 -4.06
CA PHE A 436 6.94 -21.84 -4.80
C PHE A 436 5.97 -20.69 -4.54
N GLY A 437 4.66 -20.92 -4.75
CA GLY A 437 3.63 -19.93 -4.46
C GLY A 437 3.59 -19.52 -2.99
N LEU A 438 3.68 -20.48 -2.06
CA LEU A 438 3.73 -20.16 -0.63
C LEU A 438 4.96 -19.33 -0.24
N ALA A 439 6.12 -19.56 -0.85
CA ALA A 439 7.32 -18.77 -0.60
C ALA A 439 7.18 -17.33 -1.12
N GLN A 440 6.53 -17.14 -2.27
CA GLN A 440 6.17 -15.81 -2.78
C GLN A 440 5.19 -15.09 -1.86
N SER A 441 4.28 -15.83 -1.21
CA SER A 441 3.36 -15.35 -0.17
C SER A 441 3.97 -15.29 1.25
N GLY A 442 5.29 -15.39 1.41
CA GLY A 442 5.98 -15.14 2.68
C GLY A 442 6.40 -16.38 3.49
N LEU A 443 6.23 -17.60 2.99
CA LEU A 443 6.75 -18.81 3.65
C LEU A 443 8.28 -18.88 3.54
N LYS A 444 8.97 -18.79 4.68
CA LYS A 444 10.46 -18.81 4.74
C LYS A 444 11.07 -20.17 5.12
N VAL A 445 10.25 -21.11 5.61
CA VAL A 445 10.70 -22.42 6.13
C VAL A 445 9.85 -23.55 5.58
N LEU A 446 10.31 -24.80 5.70
CA LEU A 446 9.49 -25.94 5.27
C LEU A 446 8.21 -26.03 6.08
N PRO A 447 7.04 -26.35 5.47
CA PRO A 447 5.78 -26.51 6.21
C PRO A 447 5.85 -27.50 7.37
N THR A 448 6.68 -28.54 7.24
CA THR A 448 6.92 -29.57 8.27
C THR A 448 7.71 -29.06 9.49
N GLN A 449 8.31 -27.87 9.38
CA GLN A 449 9.08 -27.21 10.44
C GLN A 449 8.27 -26.09 11.13
N LEU A 450 7.08 -25.75 10.62
CA LEU A 450 6.23 -24.72 11.22
C LEU A 450 5.74 -25.16 12.62
N PRO A 451 5.84 -24.28 13.64
CA PRO A 451 5.35 -24.60 14.98
C PRO A 451 3.82 -24.56 15.03
N SER A 452 3.23 -25.42 15.86
CA SER A 452 1.85 -25.20 16.30
C SER A 452 1.79 -24.07 17.31
N LEU A 453 0.84 -23.15 17.14
CA LEU A 453 0.71 -21.97 17.98
C LEU A 453 -0.40 -22.14 19.02
N ALA A 454 -0.18 -21.60 20.22
CA ALA A 454 -1.17 -21.66 21.30
C ALA A 454 -2.35 -20.71 21.03
N LEU A 455 -3.56 -21.14 21.37
CA LEU A 455 -4.78 -20.34 21.22
C LEU A 455 -4.90 -19.31 22.34
N MET A 456 -5.41 -18.11 22.03
CA MET A 456 -5.67 -17.04 22.99
C MET A 456 -4.51 -16.75 23.95
N GLN A 457 -3.30 -16.64 23.42
CA GLN A 457 -2.11 -16.25 24.18
C GLN A 457 -1.42 -15.04 23.52
N PRO A 458 -0.76 -14.17 24.29
CA PRO A 458 0.08 -13.12 23.74
C PRO A 458 1.38 -13.73 23.19
N LEU A 459 1.32 -14.33 22.00
CA LEU A 459 2.48 -14.95 21.39
C LEU A 459 3.47 -13.87 20.96
N ALA A 460 4.74 -14.05 21.37
CA ALA A 460 5.87 -13.22 20.98
C ALA A 460 6.56 -13.71 19.69
N GLY A 461 5.95 -14.65 18.98
CA GLY A 461 6.46 -15.20 17.72
C GLY A 461 5.33 -15.83 16.92
N VAL A 462 5.30 -15.52 15.63
CA VAL A 462 4.22 -15.87 14.70
C VAL A 462 4.83 -16.57 13.50
N ALA A 463 4.12 -17.60 13.01
CA ALA A 463 4.46 -18.30 11.80
C ALA A 463 3.17 -18.82 11.16
N ALA A 464 3.03 -18.63 9.85
CA ALA A 464 1.88 -19.04 9.07
C ALA A 464 2.30 -19.92 7.90
N LEU A 465 1.42 -20.83 7.49
CA LEU A 465 1.58 -21.61 6.27
C LEU A 465 1.28 -20.76 5.04
N THR A 466 0.22 -19.95 5.12
CA THR A 466 -0.31 -19.15 4.02
C THR A 466 -1.08 -17.94 4.56
N GLU A 467 -1.30 -16.96 3.69
CA GLU A 467 -2.07 -15.75 3.91
C GLU A 467 -3.14 -15.64 2.81
N ALA A 468 -4.36 -15.25 3.18
CA ALA A 468 -5.49 -15.05 2.27
C ALA A 468 -6.19 -13.73 2.58
N ILE A 469 -7.12 -13.28 1.75
CA ILE A 469 -8.00 -12.16 2.14
C ILE A 469 -8.82 -12.51 3.39
N TRP A 470 -9.03 -11.54 4.27
CA TRP A 470 -9.93 -11.72 5.42
C TRP A 470 -11.39 -11.75 4.97
N ASN A 471 -12.07 -12.88 5.21
CA ASN A 471 -13.49 -13.07 4.92
C ASN A 471 -14.04 -14.18 5.83
N GLN A 472 -14.79 -13.80 6.86
CA GLN A 472 -15.34 -14.71 7.86
C GLN A 472 -16.85 -14.91 7.72
N TYR A 473 -17.45 -14.59 6.58
CA TYR A 473 -18.89 -14.84 6.40
C TYR A 473 -19.20 -16.35 6.37
N VAL A 474 -20.32 -16.74 6.96
CA VAL A 474 -20.72 -18.16 7.08
C VAL A 474 -22.22 -18.36 6.82
N ILE A 475 -22.53 -19.35 5.99
CA ILE A 475 -23.89 -19.86 5.80
C ILE A 475 -24.09 -21.11 6.66
N THR A 476 -25.14 -21.11 7.49
CA THR A 476 -25.51 -22.23 8.36
C THR A 476 -27.00 -22.55 8.22
N ASN A 477 -27.32 -23.80 7.87
CA ASN A 477 -28.65 -24.30 7.56
C ASN A 477 -29.39 -23.46 6.49
N GLY A 478 -28.67 -23.01 5.46
CA GLY A 478 -29.20 -22.16 4.40
C GLY A 478 -29.61 -20.75 4.85
N GLN A 479 -29.05 -20.26 5.96
CA GLN A 479 -29.27 -18.92 6.51
C GLN A 479 -27.94 -18.24 6.81
N MET A 480 -27.91 -16.91 6.81
CA MET A 480 -26.81 -16.14 7.37
C MET A 480 -26.95 -16.05 8.90
N GLY A 481 -25.84 -16.29 9.59
CA GLY A 481 -25.74 -16.18 11.05
C GLY A 481 -25.53 -14.74 11.50
N LEU A 482 -24.66 -14.55 12.50
CA LEU A 482 -24.18 -13.21 12.95
C LEU A 482 -22.91 -12.76 12.21
N GLN A 483 -22.30 -13.64 11.41
CA GLN A 483 -21.19 -13.35 10.52
C GLN A 483 -21.76 -13.29 9.10
N ASP A 484 -22.35 -12.14 8.79
CA ASP A 484 -23.15 -11.89 7.59
C ASP A 484 -22.71 -10.62 6.86
N TYR A 485 -23.26 -10.41 5.67
CA TYR A 485 -22.89 -9.30 4.80
C TYR A 485 -23.26 -7.91 5.33
N SER A 486 -24.03 -7.81 6.42
CA SER A 486 -24.34 -6.55 7.09
C SER A 486 -23.43 -6.24 8.28
N SER A 487 -22.42 -7.09 8.51
CA SER A 487 -21.53 -7.07 9.66
C SER A 487 -20.05 -7.00 9.27
N ASN A 488 -19.22 -6.50 10.18
CA ASN A 488 -17.78 -6.23 10.00
C ASN A 488 -16.92 -7.52 10.08
N TYR A 489 -16.91 -8.32 9.01
CA TYR A 489 -16.21 -9.61 8.98
C TYR A 489 -15.42 -9.88 7.68
N SER A 490 -15.15 -8.87 6.85
CA SER A 490 -14.33 -9.05 5.64
C SER A 490 -13.55 -7.81 5.23
N GLY A 491 -12.30 -8.00 4.82
CA GLY A 491 -11.48 -6.94 4.25
C GLY A 491 -12.10 -6.42 2.96
N SER A 492 -12.24 -5.10 2.85
CA SER A 492 -12.90 -4.47 1.71
C SER A 492 -11.96 -4.04 0.61
N GLY A 493 -12.49 -3.96 -0.61
CA GLY A 493 -11.74 -3.60 -1.81
C GLY A 493 -12.65 -3.53 -3.03
N GLY A 494 -12.16 -2.95 -4.12
CA GLY A 494 -12.91 -2.73 -5.35
C GLY A 494 -12.44 -1.53 -6.15
N VAL A 495 -13.38 -0.83 -6.80
CA VAL A 495 -13.08 0.31 -7.68
C VAL A 495 -13.99 1.48 -7.32
N ASP A 496 -13.38 2.59 -6.93
CA ASP A 496 -14.06 3.88 -6.79
C ASP A 496 -14.11 4.59 -8.15
N ALA A 497 -15.28 4.54 -8.78
CA ALA A 497 -15.54 5.16 -10.07
C ALA A 497 -15.88 6.66 -9.98
N THR A 498 -15.89 7.26 -8.78
CA THR A 498 -16.07 8.70 -8.60
C THR A 498 -14.78 9.49 -8.82
N GLN A 499 -13.64 8.80 -8.82
CA GLN A 499 -12.31 9.34 -9.03
C GLN A 499 -11.65 8.71 -10.27
N ALA A 500 -10.78 9.46 -10.95
CA ALA A 500 -9.97 8.92 -12.03
C ALA A 500 -8.98 7.86 -11.51
N ILE A 501 -8.47 7.01 -12.40
CA ILE A 501 -7.34 6.14 -12.07
C ILE A 501 -6.12 7.04 -11.83
N PRO A 502 -5.50 7.04 -10.65
CA PRO A 502 -4.32 7.86 -10.40
C PRO A 502 -3.14 7.39 -11.26
N GLN A 503 -2.26 8.33 -11.61
CA GLN A 503 -1.17 8.08 -12.55
C GLN A 503 -0.26 6.92 -12.10
N TYR A 504 0.03 6.80 -10.80
CA TYR A 504 0.81 5.69 -10.25
C TYR A 504 0.20 4.30 -10.51
N GLN A 505 -1.13 4.17 -10.57
CA GLN A 505 -1.80 2.91 -10.96
C GLN A 505 -1.73 2.67 -12.46
N ILE A 506 -1.84 3.73 -13.27
CA ILE A 506 -1.68 3.65 -14.74
C ILE A 506 -0.25 3.23 -15.09
N ASP A 507 0.75 3.82 -14.46
CA ASP A 507 2.17 3.53 -14.66
C ASP A 507 2.53 2.11 -14.23
N PHE A 508 1.86 1.60 -13.19
CA PHE A 508 1.91 0.19 -12.79
C PHE A 508 1.20 -0.76 -13.78
N GLY A 509 0.47 -0.24 -14.76
CA GLY A 509 -0.22 -1.02 -15.79
C GLY A 509 -1.64 -1.44 -15.41
N LEU A 510 -2.29 -0.75 -14.47
CA LEU A 510 -3.64 -1.07 -14.02
C LEU A 510 -4.72 -0.33 -14.82
N MET A 511 -5.83 -1.02 -15.03
CA MET A 511 -7.09 -0.44 -15.53
C MET A 511 -8.27 -1.02 -14.73
N PRO A 512 -8.44 -0.63 -13.46
CA PRO A 512 -9.47 -1.22 -12.61
C PRO A 512 -10.87 -0.96 -13.17
N VAL A 513 -11.73 -1.98 -13.14
CA VAL A 513 -13.11 -1.91 -13.62
C VAL A 513 -14.05 -2.31 -12.49
N ASN A 514 -15.01 -1.44 -12.17
CA ASN A 514 -16.04 -1.73 -11.19
C ASN A 514 -16.99 -2.80 -11.74
N VAL A 515 -17.06 -3.95 -11.07
CA VAL A 515 -17.85 -5.11 -11.54
C VAL A 515 -19.36 -4.86 -11.58
N SER A 516 -19.85 -3.84 -10.87
CA SER A 516 -21.29 -3.55 -10.77
C SER A 516 -21.80 -2.69 -11.92
N ASN A 517 -20.97 -1.78 -12.45
CA ASN A 517 -21.40 -0.80 -13.44
C ASN A 517 -20.49 -0.68 -14.67
N GLY A 518 -19.33 -1.37 -14.69
CA GLY A 518 -18.38 -1.37 -15.79
C GLY A 518 -17.57 -0.08 -15.96
N LYS A 519 -17.70 0.89 -15.04
CA LYS A 519 -16.91 2.12 -15.04
C LYS A 519 -15.50 1.85 -14.49
N THR A 520 -14.53 2.61 -14.98
CA THR A 520 -13.15 2.59 -14.50
C THR A 520 -12.92 3.72 -13.50
N GLY A 521 -12.00 3.50 -12.56
CA GLY A 521 -11.64 4.48 -11.54
C GLY A 521 -10.55 3.94 -10.64
N ARG A 522 -10.28 4.64 -9.54
CA ARG A 522 -9.24 4.25 -8.57
C ARG A 522 -9.47 2.83 -8.05
N GLY A 523 -8.46 1.96 -8.20
CA GLY A 523 -8.46 0.63 -7.60
C GLY A 523 -8.12 0.69 -6.11
N ILE A 524 -8.79 -0.11 -5.29
CA ILE A 524 -8.58 -0.19 -3.85
C ILE A 524 -8.59 -1.65 -3.39
N PRO A 525 -7.83 -2.01 -2.34
CA PRO A 525 -6.91 -1.17 -1.56
C PRO A 525 -5.58 -0.90 -2.31
N ASP A 526 -4.65 -0.19 -1.66
CA ASP A 526 -3.25 -0.13 -2.11
C ASP A 526 -2.44 -1.30 -1.53
N VAL A 527 -2.69 -1.66 -0.28
CA VAL A 527 -1.94 -2.68 0.48
C VAL A 527 -2.84 -3.39 1.49
N ALA A 528 -2.33 -4.43 2.16
CA ALA A 528 -3.01 -5.11 3.25
C ALA A 528 -2.07 -5.46 4.42
N ALA A 529 -2.65 -5.87 5.55
CA ALA A 529 -1.98 -6.53 6.66
C ALA A 529 -2.99 -7.43 7.39
N LEU A 530 -2.56 -8.22 8.38
CA LEU A 530 -3.45 -9.08 9.16
C LEU A 530 -4.67 -8.29 9.66
N GLY A 531 -5.86 -8.88 9.53
CA GLY A 531 -7.09 -8.30 10.04
C GLY A 531 -8.13 -9.32 10.49
N GLY A 532 -7.78 -10.60 10.70
CA GLY A 532 -8.68 -11.58 11.32
C GLY A 532 -8.68 -12.94 10.63
N GLY A 533 -9.79 -13.67 10.75
CA GLY A 533 -9.93 -15.00 10.15
C GLY A 533 -9.28 -16.09 10.99
N SER A 534 -8.22 -16.67 10.47
CA SER A 534 -7.48 -17.76 11.13
C SER A 534 -6.59 -17.29 12.27
N MET A 535 -6.29 -15.99 12.34
CA MET A 535 -5.45 -15.39 13.36
C MET A 535 -5.91 -13.97 13.71
N PHE A 536 -5.70 -13.56 14.97
CA PHE A 536 -6.14 -12.26 15.50
C PHE A 536 -5.01 -11.54 16.24
N TYR A 537 -5.19 -10.24 16.50
CA TYR A 537 -4.30 -9.51 17.40
C TYR A 537 -4.70 -9.70 18.86
N TYR A 538 -3.72 -9.88 19.74
CA TYR A 538 -3.92 -9.87 21.19
C TYR A 538 -3.69 -8.46 21.75
N VAL A 539 -4.77 -7.74 22.07
CA VAL A 539 -4.75 -6.29 22.35
C VAL A 539 -5.45 -5.93 23.66
N LEU A 540 -5.27 -4.69 24.12
CA LEU A 540 -6.22 -4.07 25.04
C LEU A 540 -7.56 -3.93 24.33
N TYR A 541 -8.58 -4.60 24.86
CA TYR A 541 -9.86 -4.76 24.18
C TYR A 541 -10.89 -3.70 24.56
N TYR A 542 -10.91 -3.27 25.83
CA TYR A 542 -11.88 -2.29 26.30
C TYR A 542 -11.43 -1.63 27.59
N LEU A 543 -11.80 -0.35 27.76
CA LEU A 543 -11.56 0.40 29.00
C LEU A 543 -12.68 0.15 29.99
N GLN A 544 -12.38 -0.45 31.14
CA GLN A 544 -13.43 -0.83 32.11
C GLN A 544 -13.04 -0.69 33.59
N GLY A 545 -11.88 -0.09 33.89
CA GLY A 545 -11.41 0.06 35.28
C GLY A 545 -10.43 -1.04 35.70
N ASP A 546 -10.42 -2.17 34.99
CA ASP A 546 -9.44 -3.24 35.06
C ASP A 546 -9.06 -3.63 33.62
N PRO A 547 -7.76 -3.68 33.25
CA PRO A 547 -7.35 -3.98 31.88
C PRO A 547 -7.94 -5.30 31.38
N LEU A 548 -8.66 -5.24 30.25
CA LEU A 548 -9.20 -6.41 29.56
C LEU A 548 -8.42 -6.65 28.28
N TYR A 549 -7.80 -7.82 28.16
CA TYR A 549 -7.09 -8.23 26.95
C TYR A 549 -7.87 -9.29 26.20
N SER A 550 -7.97 -9.17 24.88
CA SER A 550 -8.68 -10.13 24.04
C SER A 550 -8.15 -10.13 22.61
N ALA A 551 -8.66 -11.06 21.82
CA ALA A 551 -8.51 -11.04 20.38
C ALA A 551 -9.29 -9.86 19.77
N ASN A 552 -8.72 -9.19 18.78
CA ASN A 552 -9.40 -8.22 17.93
C ASN A 552 -8.86 -8.29 16.49
N ALA A 553 -9.59 -7.69 15.55
CA ALA A 553 -9.43 -7.85 14.09
C ALA A 553 -9.91 -6.58 13.36
N GLY A 554 -10.04 -6.64 12.03
CA GLY A 554 -10.50 -5.55 11.18
C GLY A 554 -9.40 -4.96 10.31
N THR A 555 -9.80 -4.29 9.22
CA THR A 555 -8.94 -3.31 8.53
C THR A 555 -8.49 -2.21 9.48
N SER A 556 -9.27 -1.95 10.53
CA SER A 556 -8.92 -1.21 11.74
C SER A 556 -7.61 -1.64 12.39
N SER A 557 -7.32 -2.94 12.45
CA SER A 557 -6.04 -3.43 13.02
C SER A 557 -4.88 -3.37 12.02
N ALA A 558 -5.18 -3.52 10.73
CA ALA A 558 -4.20 -3.51 9.65
C ALA A 558 -3.65 -2.10 9.35
N THR A 559 -4.49 -1.08 9.42
CA THR A 559 -4.14 0.33 9.11
C THR A 559 -3.05 0.91 10.03
N PRO A 560 -3.15 0.83 11.37
CA PRO A 560 -2.11 1.34 12.26
C PRO A 560 -0.79 0.56 12.18
N MET A 561 -0.79 -0.68 11.66
CA MET A 561 0.48 -1.36 11.33
C MET A 561 1.23 -0.58 10.25
N TRP A 562 0.57 -0.19 9.15
CA TRP A 562 1.19 0.59 8.08
C TRP A 562 1.63 2.00 8.50
N ALA A 563 0.86 2.67 9.37
CA ALA A 563 1.32 3.92 9.99
C ALA A 563 2.58 3.72 10.85
N SER A 564 2.63 2.62 11.62
CA SER A 564 3.80 2.25 12.43
C SER A 564 5.02 1.90 11.57
N LEU A 565 4.83 1.16 10.46
CA LEU A 565 5.91 0.89 9.50
C LEU A 565 6.44 2.19 8.90
N THR A 566 5.55 3.09 8.51
CA THR A 566 5.93 4.41 7.96
C THR A 566 6.81 5.18 8.94
N ALA A 567 6.45 5.24 10.23
CA ALA A 567 7.29 5.89 11.23
C ALA A 567 8.68 5.22 11.39
N GLN A 568 8.75 3.88 11.30
CA GLN A 568 10.05 3.20 11.30
C GLN A 568 10.88 3.52 10.04
N MET A 569 10.24 3.55 8.87
CA MET A 569 10.89 3.91 7.62
C MET A 569 11.42 5.34 7.65
N ASP A 570 10.65 6.29 8.18
CA ASP A 570 11.08 7.69 8.33
C ASP A 570 12.24 7.85 9.31
N ALA A 571 12.28 7.06 10.40
CA ALA A 571 13.44 7.03 11.30
C ALA A 571 14.72 6.59 10.56
N ILE A 572 14.60 5.57 9.69
CA ILE A 572 15.71 5.07 8.87
C ILE A 572 16.10 6.08 7.79
N PHE A 573 15.13 6.69 7.12
CA PHE A 573 15.37 7.74 6.13
C PHE A 573 16.15 8.89 6.75
N HIS A 574 15.75 9.35 7.94
CA HIS A 574 16.47 10.38 8.67
C HIS A 574 17.89 9.94 9.09
N ASP A 575 18.08 8.69 9.52
CA ASP A 575 19.41 8.12 9.83
C ASP A 575 20.35 8.10 8.60
N ILE A 576 19.80 7.88 7.41
CA ILE A 576 20.53 7.94 6.13
C ILE A 576 20.75 9.39 5.69
N GLY A 577 19.84 10.31 6.02
CA GLY A 577 19.83 11.72 5.61
C GLY A 577 18.83 12.04 4.49
N LEU A 578 17.86 11.16 4.23
CA LEU A 578 16.72 11.36 3.34
C LEU A 578 15.57 12.08 4.07
N PRO A 579 14.70 12.83 3.36
CA PRO A 579 13.52 13.44 3.95
C PRO A 579 12.45 12.39 4.29
N ASN A 580 11.49 12.72 5.16
CA ASN A 580 10.35 11.84 5.44
C ASN A 580 9.60 11.49 4.15
N LEU A 581 8.98 10.31 4.12
CA LEU A 581 8.22 9.78 3.00
C LEU A 581 7.05 10.69 2.59
N GLY A 582 6.29 11.22 3.54
CA GLY A 582 5.07 12.00 3.24
C GLY A 582 4.07 11.21 2.40
N PHE A 583 3.54 11.78 1.33
CA PHE A 583 2.79 10.96 0.37
C PHE A 583 3.79 10.16 -0.49
N TYR A 584 3.66 8.82 -0.46
CA TYR A 584 4.60 7.92 -1.15
C TYR A 584 3.93 6.81 -1.97
N ASN A 585 2.62 6.90 -2.27
CA ASN A 585 1.94 5.84 -3.05
C ASN A 585 2.59 5.64 -4.43
N ASP A 586 3.06 6.69 -5.09
CA ASP A 586 3.80 6.58 -6.34
C ASP A 586 5.04 5.70 -6.22
N ILE A 587 5.94 6.02 -5.29
CA ILE A 587 7.16 5.22 -5.09
C ILE A 587 6.87 3.86 -4.44
N LEU A 588 5.72 3.67 -3.80
CA LEU A 588 5.25 2.36 -3.31
C LEU A 588 4.92 1.40 -4.46
N TYR A 589 4.18 1.88 -5.47
CA TYR A 589 3.88 1.09 -6.67
C TYR A 589 5.13 0.90 -7.53
N GLN A 590 6.03 1.88 -7.56
CA GLN A 590 7.34 1.74 -8.17
C GLN A 590 8.18 0.66 -7.47
N ALA A 591 8.19 0.62 -6.14
CA ALA A 591 8.85 -0.42 -5.36
C ALA A 591 8.29 -1.82 -5.68
N ALA A 592 6.97 -1.97 -5.85
CA ALA A 592 6.39 -3.24 -6.26
C ALA A 592 6.79 -3.70 -7.67
N ALA A 593 7.10 -2.77 -8.58
CA ALA A 593 7.57 -3.08 -9.92
C ALA A 593 9.09 -3.38 -9.97
N ILE A 594 9.88 -2.69 -9.14
CA ILE A 594 11.35 -2.82 -9.12
C ILE A 594 11.81 -3.97 -8.22
N SER A 595 11.19 -4.09 -7.04
CA SER A 595 11.54 -5.03 -5.98
C SER A 595 10.28 -5.75 -5.48
N PRO A 596 9.68 -6.63 -6.29
CA PRO A 596 8.43 -7.32 -5.93
C PRO A 596 8.55 -8.21 -4.68
N GLY A 597 9.76 -8.50 -4.19
CA GLY A 597 10.03 -9.16 -2.92
C GLY A 597 9.64 -8.35 -1.68
N ALA A 598 9.51 -7.03 -1.83
CA ALA A 598 9.03 -6.09 -0.79
C ALA A 598 7.60 -6.37 -0.31
N PHE A 599 6.84 -7.18 -1.06
CA PHE A 599 5.48 -7.58 -0.71
C PHE A 599 5.35 -9.11 -0.68
N ASN A 600 4.55 -9.61 0.24
CA ASN A 600 4.01 -10.97 0.20
C ASN A 600 2.71 -10.92 -0.60
N ASP A 601 2.68 -11.68 -1.69
CA ASP A 601 1.54 -11.70 -2.60
C ASP A 601 0.44 -12.60 -2.07
N VAL A 602 -0.75 -12.03 -1.89
CA VAL A 602 -1.89 -12.74 -1.32
C VAL A 602 -2.77 -13.19 -2.48
N THR A 603 -2.71 -14.48 -2.81
CA THR A 603 -3.34 -15.02 -4.03
C THR A 603 -4.57 -15.89 -3.74
N LEU A 604 -5.03 -15.92 -2.49
CA LEU A 604 -6.12 -16.78 -2.03
C LEU A 604 -7.32 -15.99 -1.50
N GLY A 605 -8.52 -16.39 -1.93
CA GLY A 605 -9.81 -15.94 -1.44
C GLY A 605 -10.44 -14.77 -2.21
N ASP A 606 -11.56 -14.27 -1.67
CA ASP A 606 -12.33 -13.17 -2.23
C ASP A 606 -13.02 -12.33 -1.15
N ASN A 607 -13.51 -11.15 -1.54
CA ASN A 607 -14.30 -10.27 -0.67
C ASN A 607 -15.78 -10.19 -1.08
N ILE A 608 -16.33 -11.23 -1.71
CA ILE A 608 -17.67 -11.18 -2.32
C ILE A 608 -18.76 -11.14 -1.22
N SER A 609 -19.48 -10.02 -1.14
CA SER A 609 -20.45 -9.76 -0.06
C SER A 609 -21.60 -8.81 -0.42
N SER A 610 -21.82 -8.50 -1.70
CA SER A 610 -22.90 -7.61 -2.11
C SER A 610 -24.30 -8.25 -1.97
N TYR A 611 -25.28 -7.48 -1.48
CA TYR A 611 -26.66 -7.93 -1.25
C TYR A 611 -27.69 -6.80 -1.29
N PHE A 612 -28.97 -7.14 -1.33
CA PHE A 612 -30.08 -6.22 -1.08
C PHE A 612 -31.19 -6.87 -0.24
N ILE A 613 -31.94 -6.06 0.50
CA ILE A 613 -33.10 -6.49 1.31
C ILE A 613 -34.26 -6.85 0.38
N ALA A 614 -34.96 -7.95 0.67
CA ALA A 614 -36.08 -8.43 -0.11
C ALA A 614 -37.16 -9.15 0.73
N ASP A 615 -38.32 -9.40 0.14
CA ASP A 615 -39.34 -10.25 0.77
C ASP A 615 -38.91 -11.73 0.76
N LYS A 616 -39.38 -12.50 1.75
CA LYS A 616 -39.08 -13.94 1.90
C LYS A 616 -39.33 -14.83 0.67
N ASP A 617 -40.27 -14.44 -0.19
CA ASP A 617 -40.70 -15.22 -1.36
C ASP A 617 -39.94 -14.81 -2.63
N THR A 618 -39.00 -13.85 -2.51
CA THR A 618 -38.11 -13.42 -3.59
C THR A 618 -37.15 -14.56 -3.95
N PRO A 619 -36.90 -14.84 -5.24
CA PRO A 619 -35.89 -15.82 -5.64
C PRO A 619 -34.54 -15.52 -4.99
N TYR A 620 -33.82 -16.57 -4.55
CA TYR A 620 -32.52 -16.48 -3.87
C TYR A 620 -32.55 -15.84 -2.48
N ALA A 621 -33.72 -15.46 -1.97
CA ALA A 621 -33.82 -14.89 -0.63
C ALA A 621 -33.38 -15.89 0.44
N ILE A 622 -32.50 -15.44 1.32
CA ILE A 622 -32.07 -16.14 2.53
C ILE A 622 -32.34 -15.24 3.73
N TYR A 623 -32.62 -15.86 4.87
CA TYR A 623 -32.84 -15.12 6.10
C TYR A 623 -31.49 -14.76 6.71
N ASP A 624 -31.36 -13.48 7.09
CA ASP A 624 -30.22 -12.90 7.78
C ASP A 624 -30.59 -12.66 9.25
N GLN A 625 -29.85 -13.29 10.16
CA GLN A 625 -30.16 -13.24 11.58
C GLN A 625 -29.77 -11.91 12.24
N ALA A 626 -28.73 -11.23 11.76
CA ALA A 626 -28.32 -9.95 12.36
C ALA A 626 -29.27 -8.82 11.95
N LEU A 627 -29.73 -8.82 10.70
CA LEU A 627 -30.72 -7.85 10.21
C LEU A 627 -32.15 -8.16 10.67
N ASP A 628 -32.45 -9.42 11.00
CA ASP A 628 -33.82 -9.93 11.15
C ASP A 628 -34.68 -9.69 9.88
N GLU A 629 -34.04 -9.79 8.71
CA GLU A 629 -34.65 -9.56 7.41
C GLU A 629 -34.29 -10.67 6.41
N TYR A 630 -34.98 -10.71 5.28
CA TYR A 630 -34.59 -11.55 4.15
C TYR A 630 -33.73 -10.72 3.20
N ILE A 631 -32.63 -11.28 2.74
CA ILE A 631 -31.73 -10.65 1.79
C ILE A 631 -31.50 -11.53 0.57
N VAL A 632 -31.16 -10.89 -0.55
CA VAL A 632 -30.73 -11.55 -1.77
C VAL A 632 -29.25 -11.22 -2.00
N PRO A 633 -28.33 -12.19 -1.85
CA PRO A 633 -26.93 -12.01 -2.19
C PRO A 633 -26.77 -11.93 -3.71
N THR A 634 -25.87 -11.08 -4.20
CA THR A 634 -25.73 -10.84 -5.66
C THR A 634 -24.46 -11.41 -6.28
N GLY A 635 -23.50 -11.83 -5.46
CA GLY A 635 -22.25 -12.44 -5.92
C GLY A 635 -21.29 -11.47 -6.61
N LEU A 636 -21.54 -10.17 -6.57
CA LEU A 636 -20.61 -9.15 -7.06
C LEU A 636 -19.54 -8.88 -5.99
N GLY A 637 -18.28 -8.89 -6.42
CA GLY A 637 -17.10 -8.63 -5.61
C GLY A 637 -15.83 -8.98 -6.39
N TYR A 638 -14.71 -9.11 -5.68
CA TYR A 638 -13.39 -9.27 -6.28
C TYR A 638 -12.66 -10.46 -5.66
N GLN A 639 -11.80 -11.08 -6.46
CA GLN A 639 -10.94 -12.20 -6.06
C GLN A 639 -9.50 -11.74 -6.02
N SER A 640 -8.72 -12.29 -5.09
CA SER A 640 -7.28 -12.09 -5.09
C SER A 640 -6.58 -12.88 -6.20
N GLY A 641 -5.36 -12.49 -6.54
CA GLY A 641 -4.62 -13.08 -7.66
C GLY A 641 -3.15 -12.67 -7.68
N GLU A 642 -2.40 -13.12 -8.68
CA GLU A 642 -0.97 -12.75 -8.79
C GLU A 642 -0.81 -11.23 -9.01
N GLY A 643 0.07 -10.62 -8.21
CA GLY A 643 0.39 -9.20 -8.30
C GLY A 643 -0.65 -8.30 -7.63
N TYR A 644 -0.96 -7.16 -8.25
CA TYR A 644 -1.98 -6.26 -7.71
C TYR A 644 -3.38 -6.85 -7.93
N ASP A 645 -4.19 -6.89 -6.87
CA ASP A 645 -5.61 -7.22 -6.95
C ASP A 645 -6.50 -6.25 -6.14
N LEU A 646 -7.81 -6.30 -6.41
CA LEU A 646 -8.80 -5.39 -5.81
C LEU A 646 -9.32 -5.87 -4.44
N THR A 647 -8.56 -6.72 -3.75
CA THR A 647 -8.87 -7.22 -2.40
C THR A 647 -7.74 -6.93 -1.42
N THR A 648 -6.48 -7.13 -1.83
CA THR A 648 -5.26 -6.96 -1.03
C THR A 648 -4.25 -5.98 -1.62
N GLY A 649 -4.55 -5.38 -2.79
CA GLY A 649 -3.68 -4.40 -3.41
C GLY A 649 -2.36 -5.04 -3.81
N LEU A 650 -1.25 -4.41 -3.45
CA LEU A 650 0.11 -4.94 -3.67
C LEU A 650 0.47 -6.13 -2.74
N GLY A 651 -0.38 -6.44 -1.75
CA GLY A 651 -0.15 -7.49 -0.75
C GLY A 651 0.25 -6.97 0.63
N THR A 652 0.83 -7.83 1.45
CA THR A 652 1.33 -7.48 2.80
C THR A 652 2.82 -7.16 2.78
N PRO A 653 3.37 -6.35 3.70
CA PRO A 653 4.75 -5.91 3.59
C PRO A 653 5.74 -7.01 4.01
N ASP A 654 6.88 -7.07 3.33
CA ASP A 654 8.17 -7.40 3.95
C ASP A 654 8.85 -6.06 4.28
N GLY A 655 8.70 -5.59 5.52
CA GLY A 655 9.03 -4.22 5.93
C GLY A 655 10.49 -3.84 5.66
N LEU A 656 11.43 -4.75 5.89
CA LEU A 656 12.86 -4.53 5.64
C LEU A 656 13.14 -4.39 4.13
N LEU A 657 12.61 -5.29 3.31
CA LEU A 657 12.79 -5.22 1.86
C LEU A 657 12.11 -3.98 1.27
N LEU A 658 10.91 -3.65 1.74
CA LEU A 658 10.21 -2.44 1.34
C LEU A 658 11.01 -1.18 1.71
N THR A 659 11.56 -1.10 2.92
CA THR A 659 12.37 0.05 3.34
C THR A 659 13.64 0.19 2.48
N ARG A 660 14.31 -0.91 2.14
CA ARG A 660 15.46 -0.90 1.22
C ARG A 660 15.05 -0.43 -0.17
N ALA A 661 13.94 -0.92 -0.71
CA ALA A 661 13.44 -0.52 -2.02
C ALA A 661 13.11 0.98 -2.07
N LEU A 662 12.36 1.48 -1.09
CA LEU A 662 12.00 2.89 -0.98
C LEU A 662 13.23 3.79 -0.78
N ALA A 663 14.21 3.36 0.02
CA ALA A 663 15.46 4.13 0.19
C ALA A 663 16.26 4.25 -1.11
N ASN A 664 16.33 3.17 -1.90
CA ASN A 664 16.98 3.20 -3.21
C ASN A 664 16.24 4.14 -4.18
N ILE A 665 14.92 4.03 -4.26
CA ILE A 665 14.08 4.88 -5.13
C ILE A 665 14.19 6.36 -4.73
N ALA A 666 14.05 6.67 -3.44
CA ALA A 666 14.19 8.02 -2.92
C ALA A 666 15.57 8.61 -3.21
N ASN A 667 16.63 7.81 -3.07
CA ASN A 667 17.98 8.23 -3.41
C ASN A 667 18.15 8.47 -4.92
N HIS A 668 17.58 7.61 -5.75
CA HIS A 668 17.58 7.76 -7.21
C HIS A 668 16.89 9.06 -7.64
N GLU A 669 15.69 9.34 -7.14
CA GLU A 669 14.96 10.54 -7.55
C GLU A 669 15.62 11.85 -7.09
N LEU A 670 16.42 11.82 -6.03
CA LEU A 670 17.11 13.01 -5.50
C LEU A 670 18.55 13.17 -6.00
N TYR A 671 19.25 12.05 -6.23
CA TYR A 671 20.69 11.99 -6.46
C TYR A 671 21.10 11.06 -7.61
N GLY A 672 20.14 10.50 -8.35
CA GLY A 672 20.40 9.50 -9.37
C GLY A 672 21.30 9.98 -10.51
N VAL A 673 22.08 9.04 -11.02
CA VAL A 673 23.00 9.22 -12.16
C VAL A 673 22.89 8.09 -13.17
N ASP A 674 22.17 7.01 -12.85
CA ASP A 674 21.90 5.98 -13.83
C ASP A 674 20.95 6.54 -14.89
N ALA A 675 21.38 6.44 -16.14
CA ALA A 675 20.56 6.87 -17.25
C ALA A 675 19.49 5.82 -17.53
N PRO A 676 18.29 6.20 -17.99
CA PRO A 676 17.27 5.25 -18.39
C PRO A 676 17.77 4.26 -19.45
N VAL A 677 17.15 3.08 -19.54
CA VAL A 677 17.38 2.19 -20.69
C VAL A 677 16.91 2.86 -21.99
N LEU A 678 15.73 3.49 -21.95
CA LEU A 678 15.14 4.27 -23.03
C LEU A 678 14.99 5.75 -22.62
N SER A 679 15.64 6.67 -23.34
CA SER A 679 15.54 8.12 -23.12
C SER A 679 14.14 8.71 -23.35
N SER A 680 13.30 7.98 -24.09
CA SER A 680 11.88 8.29 -24.32
C SER A 680 11.18 7.05 -24.84
N HIS A 681 9.91 6.87 -24.50
CA HIS A 681 9.12 5.75 -25.00
C HIS A 681 7.62 6.08 -25.10
N ASP A 682 6.92 5.30 -25.92
CA ASP A 682 5.46 5.17 -25.92
C ASP A 682 5.08 3.83 -25.25
N THR A 683 3.89 3.30 -25.53
CA THR A 683 3.40 2.04 -24.93
C THR A 683 3.96 0.78 -25.58
N VAL A 684 4.76 0.87 -26.64
CA VAL A 684 5.25 -0.29 -27.41
C VAL A 684 6.72 -0.19 -27.83
N SER A 685 7.31 1.00 -27.81
CA SER A 685 8.67 1.25 -28.29
C SER A 685 9.27 2.51 -27.66
N GLY A 686 10.59 2.65 -27.76
CA GLY A 686 11.28 3.87 -27.38
C GLY A 686 12.62 4.04 -28.06
N THR A 687 13.38 5.04 -27.60
CA THR A 687 14.72 5.37 -28.09
C THR A 687 15.75 5.06 -27.03
N LEU A 688 16.75 4.26 -27.37
CA LEU A 688 17.86 3.90 -26.49
C LEU A 688 18.66 5.13 -26.08
N ASP A 689 18.99 5.22 -24.79
CA ASP A 689 19.72 6.35 -24.23
C ASP A 689 21.23 6.28 -24.53
N ALA A 690 21.82 5.10 -24.33
CA ALA A 690 23.27 4.90 -24.37
C ALA A 690 23.71 3.72 -25.25
N ASP A 691 24.99 3.73 -25.63
CA ASP A 691 25.69 2.55 -26.15
C ASP A 691 25.87 1.54 -25.00
N GLN A 692 25.25 0.37 -25.11
CA GLN A 692 25.20 -0.59 -23.99
C GLN A 692 25.03 -2.04 -24.44
N THR A 693 25.40 -2.96 -23.55
CA THR A 693 25.00 -4.36 -23.66
C THR A 693 23.71 -4.59 -22.88
N LEU A 694 22.75 -5.27 -23.49
CA LEU A 694 21.53 -5.71 -22.83
C LEU A 694 21.42 -7.23 -22.85
N LEU A 695 21.09 -7.81 -21.69
CA LEU A 695 20.53 -9.14 -21.58
C LEU A 695 19.13 -9.15 -22.22
N VAL A 696 18.73 -10.27 -22.80
CA VAL A 696 17.37 -10.47 -23.34
C VAL A 696 16.83 -11.77 -22.73
N GLN A 697 15.92 -11.63 -21.77
CA GLN A 697 15.47 -12.66 -20.84
C GLN A 697 13.98 -12.92 -21.06
N SER A 698 13.58 -14.17 -21.30
CA SER A 698 12.18 -14.52 -21.57
C SER A 698 11.57 -15.31 -20.42
N THR A 699 10.43 -14.84 -19.90
CA THR A 699 9.61 -15.55 -18.91
C THR A 699 8.37 -16.19 -19.53
N LEU A 700 8.23 -16.17 -20.85
CA LEU A 700 7.09 -16.75 -21.57
C LEU A 700 7.00 -18.28 -21.38
N ALA A 701 5.88 -18.77 -20.83
CA ALA A 701 5.66 -20.19 -20.54
C ALA A 701 5.75 -21.11 -21.78
N ASN A 702 5.30 -20.64 -22.95
CA ASN A 702 5.26 -21.44 -24.18
C ASN A 702 6.44 -21.19 -25.14
N GLY A 703 7.39 -20.31 -24.76
CA GLY A 703 8.43 -19.80 -25.64
C GLY A 703 7.89 -18.94 -26.79
N ALA A 704 8.79 -18.26 -27.48
CA ALA A 704 8.42 -17.42 -28.62
C ALA A 704 9.61 -17.16 -29.55
N SER A 705 9.30 -16.88 -30.81
CA SER A 705 10.19 -16.12 -31.67
C SER A 705 10.05 -14.65 -31.34
N VAL A 706 11.15 -14.01 -30.95
CA VAL A 706 11.18 -12.62 -30.49
C VAL A 706 12.00 -11.81 -31.47
N ALA A 707 11.39 -10.78 -32.06
CA ALA A 707 12.07 -9.78 -32.86
C ALA A 707 12.25 -8.49 -32.05
N VAL A 708 13.48 -8.00 -31.96
CA VAL A 708 13.81 -6.68 -31.41
C VAL A 708 13.87 -5.70 -32.58
N ASN A 709 12.73 -5.04 -32.81
CA ASN A 709 12.53 -4.08 -33.88
C ASN A 709 13.38 -2.82 -33.66
N GLY A 710 13.82 -2.19 -34.76
CA GLY A 710 14.68 -1.00 -34.74
C GLY A 710 16.16 -1.32 -34.51
N VAL A 711 16.48 -2.24 -33.60
CA VAL A 711 17.84 -2.81 -33.40
C VAL A 711 18.16 -3.85 -34.47
N GLY A 712 17.17 -4.68 -34.87
CA GLY A 712 17.33 -5.72 -35.89
C GLY A 712 17.84 -7.07 -35.36
N ALA A 713 17.64 -7.34 -34.06
CA ALA A 713 17.99 -8.63 -33.44
C ALA A 713 16.81 -9.61 -33.44
N GLN A 714 17.10 -10.91 -33.45
CA GLN A 714 16.10 -11.96 -33.36
C GLN A 714 16.56 -13.07 -32.41
N PHE A 715 15.64 -13.52 -31.55
CA PHE A 715 15.87 -14.58 -30.58
C PHE A 715 14.79 -15.66 -30.72
N GLN A 716 15.17 -16.89 -30.45
CA GLN A 716 14.24 -18.01 -30.36
C GLN A 716 14.33 -18.58 -28.95
N PHE A 717 13.33 -18.28 -28.12
CA PHE A 717 13.27 -18.76 -26.75
C PHE A 717 12.44 -20.03 -26.65
N GLY A 718 12.87 -20.94 -25.75
CA GLY A 718 12.03 -22.01 -25.23
C GLY A 718 11.06 -21.48 -24.17
N GLY A 719 10.18 -22.36 -23.68
CA GLY A 719 9.33 -22.04 -22.54
C GLY A 719 10.08 -22.11 -21.22
N SER A 720 9.71 -21.25 -20.27
CA SER A 720 10.20 -21.29 -18.88
C SER A 720 9.30 -22.19 -18.02
N SER A 721 9.88 -22.80 -16.98
CA SER A 721 9.14 -23.55 -15.97
C SER A 721 8.16 -22.64 -15.23
N SER A 722 7.01 -23.18 -14.80
CA SER A 722 6.03 -22.45 -13.97
C SER A 722 6.51 -22.19 -12.54
N ILE A 723 7.62 -22.82 -12.14
CA ILE A 723 8.29 -22.61 -10.84
C ILE A 723 9.74 -22.12 -11.03
N ALA A 724 10.07 -21.63 -12.23
CA ALA A 724 11.32 -20.93 -12.42
C ALA A 724 11.34 -19.71 -11.49
N TRP A 725 12.48 -19.43 -10.88
CA TRP A 725 12.59 -18.33 -9.94
C TRP A 725 12.30 -17.01 -10.64
N ASP A 726 11.47 -16.20 -10.01
CA ASP A 726 11.19 -14.83 -10.41
C ASP A 726 11.93 -13.85 -9.50
N ALA A 727 11.80 -12.56 -9.80
CA ALA A 727 12.40 -11.48 -9.01
C ALA A 727 11.98 -11.54 -7.53
N ARG A 728 10.70 -11.83 -7.28
CA ARG A 728 10.15 -11.87 -5.92
C ARG A 728 10.81 -12.96 -5.08
N LEU A 729 10.86 -14.20 -5.58
CA LEU A 729 11.51 -15.28 -4.84
C LEU A 729 13.01 -15.00 -4.71
N ALA A 730 13.67 -14.54 -5.77
CA ALA A 730 15.09 -14.21 -5.77
C ALA A 730 15.45 -13.17 -4.70
N GLU A 731 14.61 -12.17 -4.43
CA GLU A 731 14.85 -11.20 -3.35
C GLU A 731 14.59 -11.78 -1.95
N LYS A 732 13.53 -12.56 -1.78
CA LYS A 732 13.17 -13.17 -0.49
C LYS A 732 14.20 -14.20 -0.03
N VAL A 733 14.77 -15.00 -0.94
CA VAL A 733 15.83 -15.97 -0.59
C VAL A 733 17.15 -15.29 -0.20
N MET A 734 17.33 -14.01 -0.48
CA MET A 734 18.52 -13.25 -0.10
C MET A 734 18.47 -12.76 1.35
N GLN A 735 17.49 -13.20 2.14
CA GLN A 735 17.40 -12.92 3.57
C GLN A 735 18.03 -14.06 4.39
N ALA A 736 18.72 -13.71 5.48
CA ALA A 736 19.48 -14.66 6.29
C ALA A 736 18.61 -15.73 6.99
N ASP A 737 17.35 -15.40 7.27
CA ASP A 737 16.36 -16.27 7.90
C ASP A 737 15.64 -17.21 6.93
N PHE A 738 15.86 -17.07 5.61
CA PHE A 738 15.27 -17.97 4.62
C PHE A 738 15.94 -19.35 4.63
N SER A 739 15.13 -20.41 4.73
CA SER A 739 15.59 -21.78 4.95
C SER A 739 16.43 -22.32 3.78
N PRO A 740 17.67 -22.78 4.04
CA PRO A 740 18.48 -23.49 3.06
C PRO A 740 17.81 -24.76 2.52
N ASP A 741 16.92 -25.41 3.28
CA ASP A 741 16.23 -26.62 2.82
C ASP A 741 15.15 -26.29 1.78
N LEU A 742 14.48 -25.14 1.93
CA LEU A 742 13.49 -24.67 0.97
C LEU A 742 14.17 -24.20 -0.33
N VAL A 743 15.30 -23.48 -0.22
CA VAL A 743 16.13 -23.10 -1.38
C VAL A 743 16.52 -24.32 -2.22
N ARG A 744 17.06 -25.36 -1.59
CA ARG A 744 17.47 -26.59 -2.28
C ARG A 744 16.31 -27.37 -2.88
N LEU A 745 15.09 -27.21 -2.36
CA LEU A 745 13.91 -27.90 -2.87
C LEU A 745 13.29 -27.21 -4.10
N LEU A 746 13.47 -25.90 -4.21
CA LEU A 746 13.00 -25.09 -5.35
C LEU A 746 14.05 -24.98 -6.47
N ASP A 747 15.13 -25.74 -6.37
CA ASP A 747 16.27 -25.82 -7.29
C ASP A 747 15.95 -26.58 -8.60
N GLY A 748 16.69 -26.29 -9.67
CA GLY A 748 16.68 -27.04 -10.94
C GLY A 748 15.52 -26.72 -11.89
N ALA A 749 14.75 -25.67 -11.63
CA ALA A 749 13.62 -25.26 -12.47
C ALA A 749 14.07 -24.34 -13.62
N PRO A 750 14.09 -24.81 -14.88
CA PRO A 750 14.75 -24.09 -15.96
C PRO A 750 13.97 -22.85 -16.43
N GLN A 751 14.72 -21.81 -16.75
CA GLN A 751 14.32 -20.63 -17.52
C GLN A 751 14.73 -20.79 -19.00
N ALA A 752 14.15 -19.94 -19.85
CA ALA A 752 14.64 -19.80 -21.22
C ALA A 752 16.08 -19.27 -21.22
N MET A 753 16.97 -19.88 -22.01
CA MET A 753 18.34 -19.42 -22.16
C MET A 753 18.38 -17.95 -22.61
N PRO A 754 18.93 -17.02 -21.81
CA PRO A 754 18.93 -15.60 -22.13
C PRO A 754 19.89 -15.30 -23.29
N GLY A 755 19.47 -14.36 -24.13
CA GLY A 755 20.32 -13.77 -25.17
C GLY A 755 21.08 -12.56 -24.65
N SER A 756 21.96 -12.03 -25.48
CA SER A 756 22.53 -10.70 -25.29
C SER A 756 22.59 -9.93 -26.61
N MET A 757 22.58 -8.61 -26.54
CA MET A 757 22.74 -7.73 -27.69
C MET A 757 23.51 -6.47 -27.33
N GLN A 758 24.30 -5.98 -28.28
CA GLN A 758 24.87 -4.64 -28.23
C GLN A 758 23.92 -3.69 -28.94
N VAL A 759 23.65 -2.54 -28.32
CA VAL A 759 22.79 -1.51 -28.86
C VAL A 759 23.48 -0.16 -28.81
N ALA A 760 23.07 0.75 -29.68
CA ALA A 760 23.66 2.09 -29.77
C ALA A 760 22.67 3.18 -29.35
N ALA A 761 23.20 4.24 -28.76
CA ALA A 761 22.44 5.44 -28.40
C ALA A 761 21.66 6.00 -29.61
N GLY A 762 20.41 6.39 -29.40
CA GLY A 762 19.55 6.95 -30.43
C GLY A 762 18.91 5.92 -31.37
N GLN A 763 19.19 4.63 -31.23
CA GLN A 763 18.43 3.58 -31.94
C GLN A 763 17.04 3.43 -31.32
N SER A 764 16.03 3.14 -32.17
CA SER A 764 14.71 2.75 -31.67
C SER A 764 14.72 1.28 -31.27
N MET A 765 13.98 0.95 -30.20
CA MET A 765 13.76 -0.41 -29.73
C MET A 765 12.27 -0.62 -29.46
N GLY A 766 11.74 -1.71 -30.01
CA GLY A 766 10.42 -2.26 -29.68
C GLY A 766 10.42 -3.77 -29.92
N MET A 767 9.43 -4.49 -29.42
CA MET A 767 9.42 -5.96 -29.53
C MET A 767 8.19 -6.52 -30.23
N SER A 768 8.37 -7.69 -30.83
CA SER A 768 7.28 -8.50 -31.34
C SER A 768 7.47 -9.97 -31.02
N PHE A 769 6.41 -10.61 -30.52
CA PHE A 769 6.37 -12.04 -30.18
C PHE A 769 5.58 -12.78 -31.26
N ASN A 770 6.21 -13.74 -31.92
CA ASN A 770 5.62 -14.50 -33.02
C ASN A 770 5.01 -13.61 -34.12
N ASN A 771 5.65 -12.46 -34.40
CA ASN A 771 5.22 -11.40 -35.32
C ASN A 771 4.05 -10.50 -34.86
N SER A 772 3.62 -10.61 -33.61
CA SER A 772 2.66 -9.69 -32.99
C SER A 772 3.39 -8.66 -32.13
N GLN A 773 3.07 -7.37 -32.26
CA GLN A 773 3.66 -6.33 -31.43
C GLN A 773 3.34 -6.56 -29.95
N ALA A 774 4.35 -6.39 -29.09
CA ALA A 774 4.20 -6.45 -27.65
C ALA A 774 4.18 -5.04 -27.05
N SER A 775 3.48 -4.87 -25.94
CA SER A 775 3.44 -3.61 -25.17
C SER A 775 4.56 -3.56 -24.15
N LEU A 776 5.05 -2.36 -23.85
CA LEU A 776 5.89 -2.07 -22.71
C LEU A 776 5.04 -2.18 -21.43
N TYR A 777 5.46 -3.04 -20.52
CA TYR A 777 4.80 -3.27 -19.24
C TYR A 777 5.61 -2.58 -18.14
N GLN A 778 4.94 -1.70 -17.37
CA GLN A 778 5.52 -0.98 -16.23
C GLN A 778 6.78 -0.15 -16.51
N ALA A 779 6.99 0.24 -17.77
CA ALA A 779 8.21 0.95 -18.17
C ALA A 779 8.44 2.26 -17.40
N ASN A 780 7.38 3.02 -17.09
CA ASN A 780 7.48 4.24 -16.28
C ASN A 780 8.05 3.99 -14.87
N ASN A 781 7.96 2.76 -14.36
CA ASN A 781 8.49 2.41 -13.04
C ASN A 781 9.90 1.78 -13.11
N THR A 782 10.23 1.05 -14.19
CA THR A 782 11.46 0.23 -14.23
C THR A 782 12.58 0.79 -15.11
N ASN A 783 12.25 1.65 -16.07
CA ASN A 783 13.17 2.12 -17.11
C ASN A 783 14.46 2.74 -16.57
N ASP A 784 14.32 3.49 -15.48
CA ASP A 784 15.42 4.24 -14.86
C ASP A 784 16.32 3.35 -13.98
N TYR A 785 15.90 2.10 -13.75
CA TYR A 785 16.58 1.13 -12.89
C TYR A 785 17.28 0.02 -13.69
N GLY A 786 17.58 0.32 -14.96
CA GLY A 786 18.42 -0.54 -15.82
C GLY A 786 17.71 -1.75 -16.44
N PHE A 787 16.37 -1.83 -16.37
CA PHE A 787 15.61 -2.89 -17.03
C PHE A 787 14.20 -2.50 -17.50
N LEU A 788 13.68 -3.23 -18.48
CA LEU A 788 12.36 -3.02 -19.09
C LEU A 788 11.76 -4.34 -19.55
N THR A 789 10.44 -4.46 -19.48
CA THR A 789 9.73 -5.66 -19.93
C THR A 789 8.74 -5.34 -21.05
N TRP A 790 8.81 -6.09 -22.16
CA TRP A 790 7.72 -6.17 -23.12
C TRP A 790 6.85 -7.37 -22.79
N GLY A 791 5.53 -7.19 -22.66
CA GLY A 791 4.61 -8.26 -22.29
C GLY A 791 3.46 -7.77 -21.43
N SER A 792 3.21 -8.49 -20.34
CA SER A 792 2.16 -8.20 -19.36
C SER A 792 2.52 -8.83 -18.01
N SER A 793 1.63 -8.70 -17.03
CA SER A 793 1.74 -9.38 -15.74
C SER A 793 1.90 -10.91 -15.87
N SER A 794 1.35 -11.54 -16.91
CA SER A 794 1.47 -12.99 -17.13
C SER A 794 2.80 -13.46 -17.75
N GLY A 795 3.78 -12.57 -17.86
CA GLY A 795 5.10 -12.86 -18.44
C GLY A 795 5.40 -12.09 -19.73
N GLY A 796 6.68 -12.11 -20.12
CA GLY A 796 7.18 -11.27 -21.20
C GLY A 796 8.65 -11.53 -21.54
N VAL A 797 9.25 -10.54 -22.19
CA VAL A 797 10.69 -10.48 -22.47
C VAL A 797 11.24 -9.22 -21.82
N THR A 798 12.12 -9.43 -20.85
CA THR A 798 12.84 -8.39 -20.13
C THR A 798 14.18 -8.13 -20.80
N VAL A 799 14.53 -6.86 -20.98
CA VAL A 799 15.91 -6.45 -21.24
C VAL A 799 16.48 -5.83 -19.98
N ALA A 800 17.72 -6.18 -19.66
CA ALA A 800 18.37 -5.68 -18.45
C ALA A 800 19.87 -5.47 -18.69
N ARG A 801 20.47 -4.54 -17.96
CA ARG A 801 21.92 -4.36 -17.96
C ARG A 801 22.61 -5.52 -17.23
N PRO A 802 23.73 -6.07 -17.76
CA PRO A 802 24.54 -7.08 -17.06
C PRO A 802 25.49 -6.46 -16.02
N VAL A 803 25.22 -5.22 -15.58
CA VAL A 803 26.00 -4.40 -14.67
C VAL A 803 25.06 -3.66 -13.73
N LEU A 804 25.59 -3.17 -12.62
CA LEU A 804 24.92 -2.22 -11.73
C LEU A 804 25.62 -0.86 -11.83
N VAL A 805 24.86 0.21 -12.04
CA VAL A 805 25.35 1.59 -11.87
C VAL A 805 25.18 1.98 -10.40
N ALA A 806 26.26 2.42 -9.77
CA ALA A 806 26.29 2.65 -8.34
C ALA A 806 25.71 4.02 -7.97
N GLU A 807 24.46 4.04 -7.54
CA GLU A 807 23.84 5.21 -6.93
C GLU A 807 24.01 5.15 -5.42
N THR A 808 25.15 5.68 -4.97
CA THR A 808 25.52 5.72 -3.57
C THR A 808 24.63 6.66 -2.75
N PRO A 809 24.49 6.44 -1.42
CA PRO A 809 23.68 7.28 -0.55
C PRO A 809 24.08 8.76 -0.64
N LEU A 810 23.11 9.63 -0.92
CA LEU A 810 23.29 11.09 -1.04
C LEU A 810 24.37 11.51 -2.03
N GLY A 811 24.66 10.67 -3.04
CA GLY A 811 25.67 10.94 -4.06
C GLY A 811 27.12 10.97 -3.55
N GLN A 812 27.44 10.23 -2.49
CA GLN A 812 28.78 10.21 -1.88
C GLN A 812 29.73 9.21 -2.55
N ASP A 813 31.02 9.53 -2.59
CA ASP A 813 32.08 8.62 -3.02
C ASP A 813 32.68 7.83 -1.84
N ASP A 814 33.53 6.85 -2.15
CA ASP A 814 34.24 6.01 -1.16
C ASP A 814 33.33 5.28 -0.15
N VAL A 815 32.13 4.86 -0.56
CA VAL A 815 31.19 4.15 0.31
C VAL A 815 31.41 2.64 0.28
N SER A 816 30.83 1.93 1.26
CA SER A 816 30.71 0.48 1.22
C SER A 816 29.41 0.06 0.54
N ALA A 817 29.42 -1.06 -0.18
CA ALA A 817 28.21 -1.73 -0.65
C ALA A 817 28.06 -3.09 0.04
N VAL A 818 26.86 -3.41 0.53
CA VAL A 818 26.56 -4.76 1.02
C VAL A 818 26.43 -5.70 -0.17
N VAL A 819 27.08 -6.86 -0.07
CA VAL A 819 26.98 -7.95 -1.03
C VAL A 819 26.36 -9.15 -0.31
N ARG A 820 25.12 -9.48 -0.66
CA ARG A 820 24.43 -10.67 -0.18
C ARG A 820 24.61 -11.78 -1.21
N ILE A 821 24.78 -13.00 -0.74
CA ILE A 821 25.03 -14.17 -1.58
C ILE A 821 24.20 -15.36 -1.11
N ARG A 822 23.51 -16.01 -2.06
CA ARG A 822 22.88 -17.31 -1.86
C ARG A 822 23.44 -18.26 -2.91
N GLN A 823 24.01 -19.38 -2.48
CA GLN A 823 24.54 -20.39 -3.40
C GLN A 823 23.60 -21.58 -3.45
N ASN A 824 23.16 -21.98 -4.64
CA ASN A 824 22.45 -23.23 -4.88
C ASN A 824 23.23 -24.20 -5.80
N GLY A 825 24.35 -23.76 -6.38
CA GLY A 825 25.24 -24.64 -7.11
C GLY A 825 26.05 -25.52 -6.16
N VAL A 826 26.37 -26.74 -6.58
CA VAL A 826 27.07 -27.72 -5.74
C VAL A 826 28.59 -27.59 -5.76
N TYR A 827 29.15 -26.74 -6.63
CA TYR A 827 30.59 -26.56 -6.80
C TYR A 827 31.15 -25.44 -5.93
N ASP A 828 32.47 -25.45 -5.73
CA ASP A 828 33.16 -24.31 -5.13
C ASP A 828 33.11 -23.13 -6.10
N GLN A 829 32.55 -22.02 -5.64
CA GLN A 829 32.26 -20.83 -6.44
C GLN A 829 32.98 -19.61 -5.86
N HIS A 830 33.53 -18.78 -6.75
CA HIS A 830 34.28 -17.58 -6.38
C HIS A 830 33.82 -16.38 -7.21
N LEU A 831 33.14 -15.44 -6.57
CA LEU A 831 32.65 -14.20 -7.17
C LEU A 831 33.74 -13.13 -7.13
N THR A 832 33.87 -12.35 -8.20
CA THR A 832 34.66 -11.11 -8.25
C THR A 832 33.82 -9.99 -8.85
N LEU A 833 33.78 -8.87 -8.14
CA LEU A 833 33.12 -7.61 -8.53
C LEU A 833 34.21 -6.63 -9.02
N TYR A 834 34.02 -5.98 -10.16
CA TYR A 834 35.03 -5.09 -10.74
C TYR A 834 34.44 -3.90 -11.50
N ARG A 835 35.20 -2.80 -11.58
CA ARG A 835 34.81 -1.57 -12.30
C ARG A 835 35.01 -1.69 -13.81
N VAL A 836 34.02 -1.24 -14.60
CA VAL A 836 34.11 -1.04 -16.06
C VAL A 836 33.97 0.43 -16.44
N ASP A 837 34.43 0.80 -17.64
CA ASP A 837 34.40 2.18 -18.15
C ASP A 837 33.02 2.60 -18.70
N ASP A 838 32.20 1.63 -19.13
CA ASP A 838 30.92 1.88 -19.77
C ASP A 838 29.93 0.72 -19.60
N LEU A 839 28.68 0.94 -20.03
CA LEU A 839 27.58 -0.04 -19.99
C LEU A 839 27.76 -1.21 -20.97
N SER A 840 28.82 -1.20 -21.80
CA SER A 840 29.21 -2.30 -22.68
C SER A 840 30.33 -3.16 -22.10
N GLY A 841 30.84 -2.80 -20.91
CA GLY A 841 31.81 -3.57 -20.15
C GLY A 841 33.25 -3.32 -20.52
N HIS A 842 33.59 -2.23 -21.24
CA HIS A 842 34.98 -1.98 -21.64
C HIS A 842 35.89 -1.66 -20.44
N ILE A 843 37.16 -2.04 -20.54
CA ILE A 843 38.21 -1.68 -19.57
C ILE A 843 39.46 -1.22 -20.31
N GLY A 844 39.79 0.07 -20.21
CA GLY A 844 40.95 0.66 -20.88
C GLY A 844 40.93 0.46 -22.39
N GLY A 845 39.74 0.41 -23.00
CA GLY A 845 39.53 0.14 -24.43
C GLY A 845 39.52 -1.34 -24.83
N LEU A 846 39.60 -2.28 -23.88
CA LEU A 846 39.41 -3.72 -24.12
C LEU A 846 37.94 -4.07 -23.97
N ALA A 847 37.35 -4.76 -24.95
CA ALA A 847 36.00 -5.31 -24.86
C ALA A 847 36.00 -6.66 -24.11
N PRO A 848 34.88 -7.06 -23.48
CA PRO A 848 34.74 -8.41 -22.93
C PRO A 848 35.08 -9.48 -23.98
N GLY A 849 35.97 -10.42 -23.62
CA GLY A 849 36.49 -11.46 -24.53
C GLY A 849 37.81 -11.13 -25.21
N ASP A 850 38.27 -9.87 -25.17
CA ASP A 850 39.58 -9.50 -25.71
C ASP A 850 40.74 -10.10 -24.92
N ALA A 851 41.84 -10.35 -25.62
CA ALA A 851 43.08 -10.78 -24.98
C ALA A 851 43.56 -9.70 -23.98
N GLY A 852 43.67 -10.08 -22.71
CA GLY A 852 44.09 -9.17 -21.63
C GLY A 852 42.93 -8.62 -20.79
N TYR A 853 41.68 -8.81 -21.21
CA TYR A 853 40.50 -8.33 -20.47
C TYR A 853 40.48 -8.85 -19.03
N ALA A 854 40.71 -10.15 -18.82
CA ALA A 854 40.72 -10.76 -17.49
C ALA A 854 41.77 -10.15 -16.54
N ALA A 855 42.95 -9.79 -17.06
CA ALA A 855 43.99 -9.14 -16.28
C ALA A 855 43.61 -7.68 -15.94
N ALA A 856 42.92 -7.00 -16.86
CA ALA A 856 42.42 -5.66 -16.66
C ALA A 856 41.30 -5.62 -15.61
N ALA A 857 40.35 -6.56 -15.68
CA ALA A 857 39.29 -6.74 -14.69
C ALA A 857 39.85 -7.03 -13.29
N ALA A 858 40.82 -7.92 -13.17
CA ALA A 858 41.50 -8.20 -11.89
C ALA A 858 42.20 -6.96 -11.31
N GLY A 859 42.72 -6.06 -12.16
CA GLY A 859 43.32 -4.79 -11.73
C GLY A 859 42.32 -3.73 -11.28
N ARG A 860 41.02 -3.95 -11.50
CA ARG A 860 39.90 -3.07 -11.13
C ARG A 860 38.89 -3.74 -10.19
N ALA A 861 39.25 -4.89 -9.62
CA ALA A 861 38.40 -5.60 -8.70
C ALA A 861 38.27 -4.82 -7.38
N TYR A 862 37.05 -4.76 -6.84
CA TYR A 862 36.80 -4.10 -5.58
C TYR A 862 37.43 -4.88 -4.42
N SER A 863 37.87 -4.14 -3.40
CA SER A 863 38.34 -4.72 -2.15
C SER A 863 37.15 -5.25 -1.35
N VAL A 864 37.29 -6.45 -0.79
CA VAL A 864 36.29 -7.05 0.10
C VAL A 864 36.69 -6.77 1.55
N VAL A 865 35.72 -6.43 2.40
CA VAL A 865 35.94 -6.31 3.84
C VAL A 865 36.45 -7.65 4.39
N GLY A 866 37.59 -7.62 5.08
CA GLY A 866 38.32 -8.83 5.50
C GLY A 866 39.52 -9.18 4.61
N GLY A 867 39.68 -8.49 3.47
CA GLY A 867 40.84 -8.54 2.59
C GLY A 867 40.67 -9.39 1.34
N GLY A 868 41.43 -9.07 0.30
CA GLY A 868 41.32 -9.70 -1.02
C GLY A 868 40.22 -9.06 -1.87
N THR A 869 39.94 -9.70 -3.02
CA THR A 869 38.98 -9.22 -4.03
C THR A 869 37.99 -10.31 -4.46
N VAL A 870 38.02 -11.44 -3.77
CA VAL A 870 37.24 -12.64 -4.10
C VAL A 870 36.27 -12.91 -2.96
N ILE A 871 35.00 -13.11 -3.30
CA ILE A 871 33.97 -13.53 -2.36
C ILE A 871 33.66 -15.00 -2.62
N ASN A 872 33.84 -15.83 -1.58
CA ASN A 872 33.59 -17.27 -1.70
C ASN A 872 32.09 -17.55 -1.54
N GLY A 873 31.59 -18.47 -2.36
CA GLY A 873 30.25 -19.01 -2.20
C GLY A 873 30.08 -19.68 -0.82
N PRO A 874 28.93 -19.50 -0.15
CA PRO A 874 28.68 -20.05 1.19
C PRO A 874 28.40 -21.56 1.21
N GLY A 875 28.27 -22.20 0.05
CA GLY A 875 27.92 -23.61 -0.11
C GLY A 875 26.43 -23.87 -0.35
N TYR A 876 26.09 -25.11 -0.68
CA TYR A 876 24.77 -25.50 -1.21
C TYR A 876 23.57 -25.14 -0.28
N GLY A 877 22.71 -24.26 -0.77
CA GLY A 877 21.55 -23.64 -0.11
C GLY A 877 21.88 -22.52 0.88
N GLN A 878 23.16 -22.24 1.14
CA GLN A 878 23.58 -21.38 2.24
C GLN A 878 23.60 -19.90 1.86
N PHE A 879 23.45 -19.05 2.87
CA PHE A 879 23.55 -17.59 2.79
C PHE A 879 24.91 -17.11 3.26
N SER A 880 25.42 -16.04 2.67
CA SER A 880 26.43 -15.19 3.29
C SER A 880 26.22 -13.73 2.93
N GLN A 881 26.82 -12.85 3.74
CA GLN A 881 26.84 -11.42 3.52
C GLN A 881 28.26 -10.90 3.78
N THR A 882 28.70 -9.98 2.93
CA THR A 882 29.96 -9.23 3.10
C THR A 882 29.77 -7.81 2.56
N GLN A 883 30.85 -7.04 2.49
CA GLN A 883 30.86 -5.73 1.85
C GLN A 883 32.05 -5.59 0.90
N ILE A 884 31.83 -4.84 -0.18
CA ILE A 884 32.91 -4.21 -0.94
C ILE A 884 33.10 -2.77 -0.47
N THR A 885 34.31 -2.26 -0.56
CA THR A 885 34.66 -0.88 -0.18
C THR A 885 35.12 -0.07 -1.37
N ASP A 886 35.27 1.24 -1.17
CA ASP A 886 35.71 2.19 -2.18
C ASP A 886 34.77 2.11 -3.40
N VAL A 887 33.46 2.24 -3.20
CA VAL A 887 32.48 2.39 -4.28
C VAL A 887 32.16 3.86 -4.45
N ASP A 888 32.34 4.37 -5.67
CA ASP A 888 32.08 5.77 -5.97
C ASP A 888 30.72 5.95 -6.63
N HIS A 889 30.16 7.15 -6.49
CA HIS A 889 28.91 7.48 -7.14
C HIS A 889 29.08 7.47 -8.68
N GLY A 890 28.24 6.72 -9.38
CA GLY A 890 28.32 6.52 -10.82
C GLY A 890 29.30 5.44 -11.28
N ASP A 891 29.90 4.67 -10.36
CA ASP A 891 30.64 3.47 -10.73
C ASP A 891 29.77 2.48 -11.52
N ILE A 892 30.37 1.79 -12.50
CA ILE A 892 29.70 0.70 -13.21
C ILE A 892 30.34 -0.62 -12.77
N ILE A 893 29.55 -1.41 -12.04
CA ILE A 893 29.98 -2.65 -11.39
C ILE A 893 29.60 -3.84 -12.26
N ALA A 894 30.61 -4.63 -12.65
CA ALA A 894 30.46 -5.86 -13.42
C ALA A 894 30.89 -7.08 -12.60
N PHE A 895 30.53 -8.26 -13.12
CA PHE A 895 30.58 -9.53 -12.39
C PHE A 895 31.38 -10.59 -13.13
N SER A 896 32.13 -11.40 -12.37
CA SER A 896 32.64 -12.69 -12.85
C SER A 896 32.51 -13.76 -11.76
N LEU A 897 32.16 -14.97 -12.19
CA LEU A 897 32.03 -16.16 -11.36
C LEU A 897 33.06 -17.18 -11.82
N THR A 898 33.96 -17.61 -10.93
CA THR A 898 34.80 -18.78 -11.18
C THR A 898 34.20 -20.00 -10.51
N SER A 899 33.87 -21.02 -11.29
CA SER A 899 33.37 -22.32 -10.83
C SER A 899 33.99 -23.45 -11.65
N HIS A 900 34.32 -24.55 -10.99
CA HIS A 900 34.88 -25.76 -11.61
C HIS A 900 36.05 -25.51 -12.59
N GLY A 901 36.92 -24.54 -12.26
CA GLY A 901 38.11 -24.19 -13.04
C GLY A 901 37.86 -23.35 -14.30
N GLN A 902 36.63 -22.86 -14.48
CA GLN A 902 36.23 -21.93 -15.54
C GLN A 902 35.79 -20.60 -14.94
N THR A 903 35.89 -19.51 -15.72
CA THR A 903 35.39 -18.20 -15.35
C THR A 903 34.28 -17.79 -16.30
N TYR A 904 33.11 -17.49 -15.74
CA TYR A 904 31.94 -17.00 -16.44
C TYR A 904 31.76 -15.51 -16.11
N TRP A 905 31.70 -14.69 -17.15
CA TRP A 905 31.55 -13.24 -17.10
C TRP A 905 30.08 -12.87 -17.24
N GLY A 906 29.67 -11.75 -16.62
CA GLY A 906 28.34 -11.17 -16.82
C GLY A 906 28.06 -10.82 -18.29
N PHE A 907 29.11 -10.45 -19.03
CA PHE A 907 29.05 -10.22 -20.48
C PHE A 907 29.32 -11.51 -21.25
N SER A 908 28.34 -12.01 -22.00
CA SER A 908 28.46 -13.27 -22.74
C SER A 908 29.59 -13.29 -23.76
N ALA A 909 30.01 -12.13 -24.30
CA ALA A 909 31.16 -12.02 -25.20
C ALA A 909 32.48 -12.50 -24.58
N GLY A 910 32.59 -12.50 -23.25
CA GLY A 910 33.74 -13.04 -22.51
C GLY A 910 33.69 -14.56 -22.26
N ASN A 911 32.56 -15.22 -22.57
CA ASN A 911 32.31 -16.62 -22.22
C ASN A 911 32.58 -17.57 -23.39
N GLU A 912 32.41 -18.86 -23.13
CA GLU A 912 32.50 -19.88 -24.16
C GLU A 912 31.50 -19.69 -25.29
N VAL A 913 31.83 -20.27 -26.45
CA VAL A 913 30.97 -20.29 -27.62
C VAL A 913 30.40 -21.70 -27.80
N VAL A 914 29.08 -21.82 -27.74
CA VAL A 914 28.35 -23.06 -28.00
C VAL A 914 27.46 -22.86 -29.23
N ASN A 915 27.55 -23.77 -30.20
CA ASN A 915 26.82 -23.67 -31.49
C ASN A 915 27.05 -22.33 -32.23
N GLY A 916 28.23 -21.74 -32.07
CA GLY A 916 28.60 -20.49 -32.72
C GLY A 916 28.07 -19.22 -32.04
N GLN A 917 27.43 -19.34 -30.87
CA GLN A 917 26.97 -18.19 -30.07
C GLN A 917 27.66 -18.18 -28.70
N PRO A 918 28.07 -17.00 -28.20
CA PRO A 918 28.54 -16.86 -26.82
C PRO A 918 27.42 -17.20 -25.83
N VAL A 919 27.78 -17.84 -24.73
CA VAL A 919 26.83 -18.30 -23.69
C VAL A 919 26.62 -17.20 -22.65
N THR A 920 25.37 -16.87 -22.36
CA THR A 920 25.00 -15.95 -21.28
C THR A 920 24.83 -16.72 -19.98
N HIS A 921 25.65 -16.43 -18.98
CA HIS A 921 25.60 -17.06 -17.66
C HIS A 921 24.91 -16.21 -16.60
N LEU A 922 24.44 -15.02 -16.96
CA LEU A 922 23.87 -14.05 -16.04
C LEU A 922 22.39 -13.85 -16.34
N TRP A 923 21.60 -13.79 -15.28
CA TRP A 923 20.21 -13.38 -15.27
C TRP A 923 20.06 -12.18 -14.34
N SER A 924 19.40 -11.11 -14.78
CA SER A 924 18.99 -10.02 -13.89
C SER A 924 17.60 -10.29 -13.33
N TYR A 925 17.47 -10.23 -12.01
CA TYR A 925 16.21 -10.29 -11.29
C TYR A 925 15.66 -8.89 -10.93
N GLY A 926 16.31 -7.81 -11.35
CA GLY A 926 15.97 -6.45 -10.90
C GLY A 926 16.53 -6.14 -9.50
N ALA A 927 16.33 -4.90 -9.02
CA ALA A 927 16.74 -4.44 -7.68
C ALA A 927 18.18 -4.82 -7.27
N GLY A 928 19.15 -4.70 -8.19
CA GLY A 928 20.55 -5.06 -7.94
C GLY A 928 20.80 -6.55 -7.69
N THR A 929 19.84 -7.42 -8.02
CA THR A 929 19.88 -8.87 -7.83
C THR A 929 20.17 -9.58 -9.15
N PHE A 930 21.17 -10.46 -9.13
CA PHE A 930 21.64 -11.21 -10.29
C PHE A 930 21.82 -12.69 -9.95
N GLY A 931 21.48 -13.56 -10.89
CA GLY A 931 21.65 -15.00 -10.80
C GLY A 931 22.64 -15.52 -11.83
N PHE A 932 23.43 -16.53 -11.45
CA PHE A 932 24.40 -17.19 -12.31
C PHE A 932 24.06 -18.64 -12.62
N GLU A 933 24.49 -19.09 -13.80
CA GLU A 933 24.77 -20.49 -14.11
C GLU A 933 26.26 -20.78 -13.94
N ASP A 934 26.62 -21.86 -13.24
CA ASP A 934 28.00 -22.15 -12.84
C ASP A 934 28.70 -23.25 -13.67
N THR A 935 28.02 -23.78 -14.70
CA THR A 935 28.58 -24.83 -15.57
C THR A 935 28.57 -24.49 -17.07
N TYR A 936 29.59 -25.01 -17.77
CA TYR A 936 29.82 -24.81 -19.21
C TYR A 936 28.56 -25.09 -20.04
N GLY A 937 28.22 -24.17 -20.94
CA GLY A 937 27.08 -24.25 -21.84
C GLY A 937 25.76 -23.75 -21.23
N GLY A 938 25.81 -23.13 -20.04
CA GLY A 938 24.65 -22.57 -19.34
C GLY A 938 23.83 -23.59 -18.56
N GLY A 939 24.49 -24.63 -18.03
CA GLY A 939 23.96 -25.58 -17.06
C GLY A 939 22.53 -26.08 -17.26
N ASP A 940 21.78 -26.11 -16.16
CA ASP A 940 20.38 -26.52 -16.12
C ASP A 940 19.41 -25.35 -16.30
N ARG A 941 19.93 -24.12 -16.38
CA ARG A 941 19.24 -22.89 -16.79
C ARG A 941 18.29 -22.33 -15.75
N ASP A 942 18.44 -22.68 -14.48
CA ASP A 942 17.62 -22.08 -13.43
C ASP A 942 18.16 -20.73 -12.93
N PHE A 943 19.40 -20.39 -13.24
CA PHE A 943 20.13 -19.18 -12.86
C PHE A 943 20.08 -18.91 -11.35
N ASN A 944 20.09 -19.97 -10.54
CA ASN A 944 20.12 -19.86 -9.09
C ASN A 944 21.36 -20.52 -8.47
N ASP A 945 22.31 -21.02 -9.29
CA ASP A 945 23.56 -21.60 -8.79
C ASP A 945 24.32 -20.66 -7.86
N LEU A 946 24.36 -19.36 -8.21
CA LEU A 946 24.79 -18.29 -7.32
C LEU A 946 23.91 -17.06 -7.56
N LEU A 947 23.15 -16.66 -6.54
CA LEU A 947 22.52 -15.35 -6.49
C LEU A 947 23.41 -14.36 -5.76
N VAL A 948 23.44 -13.14 -6.27
CA VAL A 948 24.16 -12.00 -5.73
C VAL A 948 23.22 -10.81 -5.71
N GLN A 949 23.12 -10.13 -4.58
CA GLN A 949 22.44 -8.84 -4.47
C GLN A 949 23.44 -7.81 -3.97
N LEU A 950 23.51 -6.67 -4.67
CA LEU A 950 24.26 -5.49 -4.22
C LEU A 950 23.30 -4.45 -3.68
N ASP A 951 23.63 -3.91 -2.52
CA ASP A 951 22.81 -2.95 -1.81
C ASP A 951 23.70 -1.83 -1.26
N LEU A 952 23.52 -0.63 -1.83
CA LEU A 952 24.29 0.57 -1.50
C LEU A 952 23.67 1.36 -0.35
N MET A 953 22.38 1.16 -0.08
CA MET A 953 21.64 1.92 0.93
C MET A 953 21.69 1.27 2.30
N SER A 954 21.71 -0.06 2.36
CA SER A 954 21.82 -0.81 3.62
C SER A 954 22.93 -0.35 4.58
N PRO A 955 24.19 -0.13 4.12
CA PRO A 955 25.28 0.26 5.01
C PRO A 955 25.31 1.76 5.37
N ALA A 956 24.39 2.57 4.82
CA ALA A 956 24.33 4.01 5.09
C ALA A 956 23.88 4.32 6.52
N GLY A 957 24.14 5.55 6.98
CA GLY A 957 23.80 6.00 8.33
C GLY A 957 24.45 5.12 9.40
N SER A 958 23.62 4.59 10.29
CA SER A 958 24.00 3.66 11.36
C SER A 958 23.94 2.19 10.91
N GLY A 959 23.64 1.90 9.64
CA GLY A 959 23.54 0.55 9.10
C GLY A 959 22.30 -0.22 9.56
N LEU A 960 21.19 0.48 9.83
CA LEU A 960 19.95 -0.09 10.35
C LEU A 960 19.25 -1.06 9.38
N LEU A 961 19.65 -1.05 8.11
CA LEU A 961 19.09 -1.88 7.06
C LEU A 961 19.99 -3.08 6.69
N VAL A 962 21.13 -3.29 7.36
CA VAL A 962 22.15 -4.31 6.97
C VAL A 962 21.66 -5.74 7.12
#